data_AF-A0A9D5CDZ7-F1
#
_entry.id   AF-A0A9D5CDZ7-F1
#
_cell.length_a   1.000
_cell.length_b   1.000
_cell.length_c   1.000
_cell.angle_alpha   90.00
_cell.angle_beta   90.00
_cell.angle_gamma   90.00
#
_symmetry.space_group_name_H-M   'P 1'
#
loop_
_entity.id
_entity.type
_entity.pdbx_description
1 polymer ?
#
loop_
_entity_poly.entity_id
_entity_poly.type
_entity_poly.pdbx_seq_one_letter_code
_entity_poly.pdbx_strand_id
1 'polypeptide(L)'
;MATIGEHLQILSIKLVNYTPFPVAPATPRTHHSHAPIFPAFSPDLLRSTSLLFSRRNASARTRTHALRAMSFLFLLWLPVVLASALSDPYGVSYSIDCGGAANFTGEFGRPWLADRFYSSGSQGLVAEPHRFTQTQERTLRFFPPVSSGKKNCYSVPVPPGRYYIRTFTIYDNYDSKLHPPSFDVSVEGTLVFSWRSPWPDPIPRTGAYSDLFVHVADGLADVCFYSIATDPPVIASLEIAQVDPLSYDSPTTGLDLILVNYGRLSCGSDLFGPGFTNDSDPFWRVWQSDAEFRNPSVRIKALSSGGRRVLGTNQAPNYFPPWLYRTAITTLSADAALEYLLPVDTRLDYMLWFHFAEIDSGVNAAGRRVFDVLINEENVTRIDIFRQVGGFTAFKWHYVAENLTSTPLSVKLVPVIGKPIISGLENYAMVPLDLSTLPRQVAAMRALKESLRIPDRMGWNGDPCAPSTWDAWEGVTCHHSEDKLGLVVTQLDLASQGLKGYITDEISLLTNLVSLNLSSNSLEGNLPSGLGQGSLAKLDLSSNQLSGGIPDSMGSSNLQLVLLNNNELDGQVPDKLYSIGVHGGVIDLSGNKGLCGVPSLPACPFFWEKGNLSTGGKVAIGLACGIFLVALVLLIYIFCIRRGRHDYDFAPTQDLTSIAAKRNRYQRQKSLMFLEMETQNPNGLPITSNPRSSPPDRNVL
;
A
#
# COMPACT_ATOMS: atom_id res chain seq x y z
N MET A 1 24.96 6.87 -19.73
CA MET A 1 26.13 7.37 -18.97
C MET A 1 26.59 6.27 -18.02
N ALA A 2 27.89 6.14 -17.86
CA ALA A 2 28.59 4.91 -17.44
C ALA A 2 28.41 4.51 -15.97
N THR A 3 28.41 3.18 -15.75
CA THR A 3 28.79 2.43 -14.54
C THR A 3 28.06 2.75 -13.23
N ILE A 4 26.94 2.06 -13.00
CA ILE A 4 26.36 1.81 -11.67
C ILE A 4 26.24 0.30 -11.55
N GLY A 5 27.14 -0.35 -10.82
CA GLY A 5 27.09 -1.80 -10.71
C GLY A 5 28.36 -2.38 -10.14
N GLU A 6 28.66 -2.08 -8.89
CA GLU A 6 29.52 -2.92 -8.04
C GLU A 6 29.29 -2.52 -6.57
N HIS A 7 28.96 -3.51 -5.75
CA HIS A 7 28.93 -3.49 -4.27
C HIS A 7 27.75 -2.85 -3.51
N LEU A 8 26.51 -3.22 -3.85
CA LEU A 8 25.50 -3.45 -2.78
C LEU A 8 25.52 -4.95 -2.47
N GLN A 9 26.51 -5.39 -1.67
CA GLN A 9 26.45 -6.72 -1.07
C GLN A 9 25.34 -6.69 -0.02
N ILE A 10 24.19 -7.30 -0.33
CA ILE A 10 23.19 -7.59 0.70
C ILE A 10 23.87 -8.50 1.73
N LEU A 11 23.99 -8.01 2.95
CA LEU A 11 24.15 -8.84 4.14
C LEU A 11 22.78 -9.43 4.47
N SER A 12 22.35 -10.39 3.67
CA SER A 12 21.17 -11.16 3.97
C SER A 12 21.44 -11.94 5.26
N ILE A 13 20.44 -12.01 6.15
CA ILE A 13 20.53 -12.91 7.31
C ILE A 13 20.67 -14.33 6.75
N LYS A 14 21.86 -14.90 6.96
CA LYS A 14 22.26 -16.20 6.45
C LYS A 14 21.70 -17.26 7.38
N LEU A 15 20.73 -18.05 6.91
CA LEU A 15 20.38 -19.31 7.56
C LEU A 15 21.35 -20.39 7.07
N VAL A 16 22.43 -20.61 7.83
CA VAL A 16 23.37 -21.70 7.56
C VAL A 16 22.79 -23.03 8.06
N ASN A 17 22.69 -23.96 7.11
CA ASN A 17 22.75 -25.43 7.21
C ASN A 17 22.22 -26.09 8.49
N TYR A 18 21.08 -26.77 8.36
CA TYR A 18 20.78 -27.95 9.16
C TYR A 18 21.66 -29.13 8.72
N THR A 19 22.72 -29.46 9.47
CA THR A 19 23.21 -30.85 9.58
C THR A 19 23.76 -31.15 10.99
N PRO A 20 23.50 -32.35 11.57
CA PRO A 20 23.93 -32.69 12.92
C PRO A 20 25.28 -33.46 12.98
N PHE A 21 26.15 -33.06 13.94
CA PHE A 21 27.12 -33.87 14.72
C PHE A 21 28.49 -34.33 14.12
N PRO A 22 29.50 -34.69 14.96
CA PRO A 22 30.80 -33.99 14.99
C PRO A 22 32.05 -34.89 14.85
N VAL A 23 33.24 -34.31 14.59
CA VAL A 23 34.54 -34.89 14.96
C VAL A 23 35.56 -33.78 15.31
N ALA A 24 36.24 -33.95 16.44
CA ALA A 24 37.38 -33.16 16.93
C ALA A 24 38.65 -34.05 16.96
N PRO A 25 39.84 -33.61 17.46
CA PRO A 25 40.56 -32.34 17.27
C PRO A 25 42.08 -32.56 16.94
N ALA A 26 42.83 -31.50 16.65
CA ALA A 26 44.27 -31.45 16.93
C ALA A 26 44.79 -30.01 17.19
N THR A 27 45.58 -29.87 18.26
CA THR A 27 46.41 -28.71 18.66
C THR A 27 47.88 -29.19 18.75
N PRO A 28 48.91 -28.47 19.28
CA PRO A 28 49.05 -27.07 19.76
C PRO A 28 50.41 -26.39 19.36
N ARG A 29 50.67 -25.14 19.81
CA ARG A 29 51.83 -24.69 20.66
C ARG A 29 52.15 -23.17 20.51
N THR A 30 51.96 -22.32 21.55
CA THR A 30 52.91 -21.80 22.60
C THR A 30 53.70 -20.53 22.18
N HIS A 31 54.09 -19.51 22.97
CA HIS A 31 54.25 -19.27 24.42
C HIS A 31 54.56 -17.76 24.70
N HIS A 32 54.22 -17.27 25.92
CA HIS A 32 54.98 -16.33 26.81
C HIS A 32 55.30 -14.86 26.37
N SER A 33 55.40 -13.81 27.22
CA SER A 33 55.22 -13.59 28.67
C SER A 33 55.58 -12.14 29.09
N HIS A 34 54.97 -11.66 30.18
CA HIS A 34 55.47 -10.76 31.25
C HIS A 34 55.80 -9.24 31.02
N ALA A 35 54.94 -8.41 31.65
CA ALA A 35 55.07 -7.22 32.55
C ALA A 35 56.49 -6.82 33.08
N PRO A 36 56.72 -5.75 33.92
CA PRO A 36 55.77 -4.96 34.75
C PRO A 36 56.17 -3.47 35.10
N ILE A 37 55.43 -2.90 36.08
CA ILE A 37 55.79 -1.93 37.16
C ILE A 37 55.53 -0.40 37.00
N PHE A 38 54.51 0.03 37.77
CA PHE A 38 54.19 1.29 38.49
C PHE A 38 55.38 1.95 39.27
N PRO A 39 55.27 3.06 40.07
CA PRO A 39 54.08 3.60 40.76
C PRO A 39 53.94 5.13 41.00
N ALA A 40 52.73 5.46 41.48
CA ALA A 40 52.34 6.41 42.55
C ALA A 40 52.70 7.90 42.47
N PHE A 41 51.70 8.78 42.66
CA PHE A 41 51.29 9.31 43.97
C PHE A 41 50.09 10.27 43.82
N SER A 42 49.06 10.06 44.65
CA SER A 42 48.00 11.02 45.02
C SER A 42 48.46 11.76 46.30
N PRO A 43 47.81 12.85 46.83
CA PRO A 43 46.45 12.74 47.38
C PRO A 43 45.59 14.05 47.50
N ASP A 44 44.29 13.87 47.78
CA ASP A 44 43.45 14.60 48.77
C ASP A 44 43.15 16.12 48.58
N LEU A 45 42.04 16.74 49.02
CA LEU A 45 40.90 16.41 49.90
C LEU A 45 39.80 17.53 49.78
N LEU A 46 38.57 17.23 50.24
CA LEU A 46 37.52 18.12 50.83
C LEU A 46 36.78 19.15 49.93
N ARG A 47 35.56 19.64 50.24
CA ARG A 47 34.31 19.20 50.91
C ARG A 47 33.36 20.41 50.86
N SER A 48 32.05 20.12 50.84
CA SER A 48 30.93 20.88 51.45
C SER A 48 30.52 22.23 50.86
N THR A 49 29.28 22.32 50.33
CA THR A 49 28.06 22.91 50.95
C THR A 49 27.82 24.33 50.39
N SER A 50 26.62 24.85 50.13
CA SER A 50 25.26 24.58 50.61
C SER A 50 24.31 25.60 49.98
N LEU A 51 23.03 25.20 49.76
CA LEU A 51 21.77 25.93 50.07
C LEU A 51 21.55 27.34 49.43
N LEU A 52 20.36 27.86 49.18
CA LEU A 52 18.96 27.47 49.20
C LEU A 52 18.18 28.68 48.59
N PHE A 53 16.86 28.49 48.49
CA PHE A 53 15.77 29.46 48.32
C PHE A 53 15.40 29.84 46.88
N SER A 54 14.11 29.93 46.51
CA SER A 54 12.85 29.48 47.11
C SER A 54 11.70 29.89 46.18
N ARG A 55 10.74 28.95 46.03
CA ARG A 55 9.28 29.10 45.91
C ARG A 55 8.69 30.40 45.35
N ARG A 56 7.68 30.24 44.47
CA ARG A 56 6.22 30.22 44.78
C ARG A 56 5.43 30.00 43.47
N ASN A 57 4.56 28.98 43.40
CA ASN A 57 3.09 29.02 43.64
C ASN A 57 2.33 29.92 42.63
N ALA A 58 1.13 29.62 42.12
CA ALA A 58 0.23 28.46 42.17
C ALA A 58 -1.03 28.76 41.30
N SER A 59 -1.73 27.70 40.90
CA SER A 59 -3.20 27.51 41.02
C SER A 59 -4.25 28.25 40.14
N ALA A 60 -4.90 27.44 39.29
CA ALA A 60 -6.34 27.08 39.24
C ALA A 60 -7.43 28.01 38.62
N ARG A 61 -8.37 27.37 37.86
CA ARG A 61 -9.80 27.05 38.23
C ARG A 61 -10.85 27.25 37.09
N THR A 62 -11.43 26.12 36.62
CA THR A 62 -12.88 25.74 36.56
C THR A 62 -13.96 26.28 35.56
N ARG A 63 -14.91 25.34 35.26
CA ARG A 63 -16.36 25.36 34.88
C ARG A 63 -16.71 25.28 33.37
N THR A 64 -17.26 24.17 32.81
CA THR A 64 -18.62 23.54 32.83
C THR A 64 -19.76 24.34 32.16
N HIS A 65 -20.41 23.77 31.12
CA HIS A 65 -21.86 23.54 31.01
C HIS A 65 -22.23 22.71 29.76
N ALA A 66 -23.28 21.90 29.90
CA ALA A 66 -23.82 20.92 28.95
C ALA A 66 -25.14 21.39 28.31
N LEU A 67 -25.51 20.83 27.14
CA LEU A 67 -26.87 20.86 26.59
C LEU A 67 -27.20 19.57 25.80
N ARG A 68 -28.41 19.07 26.08
CA ARG A 68 -29.13 17.84 25.65
C ARG A 68 -29.40 17.82 24.13
N ALA A 69 -29.22 16.70 23.40
CA ALA A 69 -30.02 15.45 23.28
C ALA A 69 -31.16 15.48 22.23
N MET A 70 -31.06 14.63 21.19
CA MET A 70 -32.13 13.92 20.46
C MET A 70 -31.45 12.86 19.55
N SER A 71 -31.47 11.58 19.93
CA SER A 71 -32.33 10.51 19.39
C SER A 71 -32.01 10.08 17.95
N PHE A 72 -31.44 8.89 17.78
CA PHE A 72 -32.06 7.77 17.05
C PHE A 72 -31.30 6.46 17.32
N LEU A 73 -32.03 5.45 17.78
CA LEU A 73 -31.55 4.09 17.99
C LEU A 73 -31.24 3.42 16.64
N PHE A 74 -30.01 2.92 16.49
CA PHE A 74 -29.69 1.79 15.62
C PHE A 74 -28.64 0.92 16.35
N LEU A 75 -29.12 0.05 17.23
CA LEU A 75 -28.38 -1.10 17.73
C LEU A 75 -28.99 -2.30 17.05
N LEU A 76 -28.22 -3.03 16.23
CA LEU A 76 -28.27 -4.50 16.10
C LEU A 76 -27.32 -4.99 14.97
N TRP A 77 -26.38 -5.86 15.39
CA TRP A 77 -25.52 -6.79 14.62
C TRP A 77 -24.28 -6.26 13.89
N LEU A 78 -23.17 -6.15 14.62
CA LEU A 78 -21.83 -6.44 14.10
C LEU A 78 -21.35 -7.74 14.75
N PRO A 79 -20.88 -8.75 13.99
CA PRO A 79 -20.24 -9.90 14.61
C PRO A 79 -18.88 -9.41 15.15
N VAL A 80 -18.73 -9.45 16.47
CA VAL A 80 -17.42 -9.36 17.12
C VAL A 80 -16.69 -10.66 16.76
N VAL A 81 -15.88 -10.62 15.70
CA VAL A 81 -14.83 -11.60 15.50
C VAL A 81 -13.78 -11.28 16.55
N LEU A 82 -13.91 -11.93 17.71
CA LEU A 82 -12.85 -11.99 18.70
C LEU A 82 -11.79 -12.95 18.13
N ALA A 83 -10.98 -12.46 17.22
CA ALA A 83 -9.72 -13.10 16.91
C ALA A 83 -8.86 -12.96 18.17
N SER A 84 -8.54 -14.07 18.81
CA SER A 84 -7.57 -14.16 19.88
C SER A 84 -6.22 -13.66 19.37
N ALA A 85 -5.97 -12.37 19.56
CA ALA A 85 -4.70 -11.71 19.29
C ALA A 85 -3.64 -12.34 20.19
N LEU A 86 -2.68 -13.03 19.56
CA LEU A 86 -1.38 -13.25 20.17
C LEU A 86 -0.76 -11.87 20.44
N SER A 87 -0.11 -11.77 21.60
CA SER A 87 0.29 -10.53 22.27
C SER A 87 1.37 -9.75 21.53
N ASP A 88 0.99 -9.05 20.47
CA ASP A 88 1.75 -7.93 19.94
C ASP A 88 1.45 -6.69 20.81
N PRO A 89 2.44 -5.98 21.36
CA PRO A 89 2.20 -4.74 22.11
C PRO A 89 1.55 -3.64 21.22
N TYR A 90 1.62 -3.80 19.89
CA TYR A 90 1.01 -2.95 18.88
C TYR A 90 0.17 -3.81 17.92
N GLY A 91 -1.15 -3.67 17.97
CA GLY A 91 -2.11 -4.68 17.48
C GLY A 91 -2.26 -4.88 15.97
N VAL A 92 -1.33 -4.38 15.13
CA VAL A 92 -1.38 -4.58 13.66
C VAL A 92 -0.16 -5.36 13.20
N SER A 93 -0.41 -6.58 12.71
CA SER A 93 0.61 -7.49 12.21
C SER A 93 0.03 -8.32 11.06
N TYR A 94 0.77 -8.40 9.95
CA TYR A 94 0.46 -9.20 8.77
C TYR A 94 1.61 -10.16 8.51
N SER A 95 1.29 -11.41 8.22
CA SER A 95 2.24 -12.41 7.73
C SER A 95 1.61 -13.06 6.51
N ILE A 96 2.22 -12.89 5.34
CA ILE A 96 1.67 -13.25 4.04
C ILE A 96 2.58 -14.33 3.45
N ASP A 97 1.98 -15.48 3.12
CA ASP A 97 2.61 -16.57 2.38
C ASP A 97 2.47 -16.27 0.88
N CYS A 98 3.53 -15.77 0.25
CA CYS A 98 3.51 -15.32 -1.14
C CYS A 98 3.52 -16.53 -2.07
N GLY A 99 2.49 -16.68 -2.90
CA GLY A 99 2.20 -17.89 -3.68
C GLY A 99 1.31 -18.90 -2.96
N GLY A 100 1.01 -18.68 -1.67
CA GLY A 100 0.19 -19.54 -0.84
C GLY A 100 -1.31 -19.43 -1.13
N ALA A 101 -2.00 -20.57 -1.23
CA ALA A 101 -3.42 -20.62 -1.61
C ALA A 101 -4.40 -20.50 -0.43
N ALA A 102 -3.97 -20.74 0.81
CA ALA A 102 -4.85 -20.78 1.98
C ALA A 102 -4.17 -20.26 3.23
N ASN A 103 -4.97 -19.66 4.13
CA ASN A 103 -4.49 -19.27 5.44
C ASN A 103 -4.09 -20.51 6.25
N PHE A 104 -3.03 -20.39 7.04
CA PHE A 104 -2.60 -21.44 7.96
C PHE A 104 -2.05 -20.86 9.25
N THR A 105 -1.76 -21.72 10.22
CA THR A 105 -1.03 -21.34 11.43
C THR A 105 0.29 -22.09 11.42
N GLY A 106 1.40 -21.36 11.48
CA GLY A 106 2.75 -21.91 11.48
C GLY A 106 3.04 -22.71 12.75
N GLU A 107 4.17 -23.42 12.74
CA GLU A 107 4.61 -24.31 13.83
C GLU A 107 4.65 -23.61 15.20
N PHE A 108 5.01 -22.33 15.21
CA PHE A 108 5.12 -21.52 16.42
C PHE A 108 3.84 -20.74 16.76
N GLY A 109 2.68 -21.11 16.20
CA GLY A 109 1.39 -20.49 16.49
C GLY A 109 1.13 -19.15 15.76
N ARG A 110 2.02 -18.74 14.86
CA ARG A 110 1.86 -17.51 14.06
C ARG A 110 0.83 -17.72 12.93
N PRO A 111 -0.21 -16.88 12.80
CA PRO A 111 -1.14 -16.95 11.70
C PRO A 111 -0.50 -16.41 10.41
N TRP A 112 -0.66 -17.15 9.32
CA TRP A 112 -0.24 -16.78 7.97
C TRP A 112 -1.46 -16.63 7.08
N LEU A 113 -1.49 -15.53 6.33
CA LEU A 113 -2.50 -15.22 5.34
C LEU A 113 -2.08 -15.81 4.00
N ALA A 114 -3.06 -16.35 3.26
CA ALA A 114 -2.90 -16.64 1.85
C ALA A 114 -2.49 -15.38 1.08
N ASP A 115 -1.85 -15.59 -0.06
CA ASP A 115 -1.27 -14.52 -0.85
C ASP A 115 -2.31 -13.48 -1.27
N ARG A 116 -2.05 -12.21 -0.96
CA ARG A 116 -2.95 -11.09 -1.19
C ARG A 116 -2.21 -9.75 -1.15
N PHE A 117 -2.90 -8.68 -1.56
CA PHE A 117 -2.38 -7.31 -1.63
C PHE A 117 -1.28 -7.06 -2.67
N TYR A 118 -1.02 -8.02 -3.56
CA TYR A 118 -0.08 -7.86 -4.66
C TYR A 118 -0.76 -7.24 -5.90
N SER A 119 0.03 -6.60 -6.76
CA SER A 119 -0.46 -6.01 -8.02
C SER A 119 -0.76 -7.04 -9.11
N SER A 120 0.20 -7.88 -9.47
CA SER A 120 0.10 -8.89 -10.53
C SER A 120 1.09 -10.04 -10.27
N GLY A 121 1.44 -10.83 -11.28
CA GLY A 121 2.40 -11.92 -11.20
C GLY A 121 1.78 -13.31 -11.03
N SER A 122 2.64 -14.32 -10.90
CA SER A 122 2.30 -15.73 -10.90
C SER A 122 2.81 -16.43 -9.64
N GLN A 123 2.11 -17.48 -9.22
CA GLN A 123 2.53 -18.33 -8.12
C GLN A 123 3.45 -19.45 -8.61
N GLY A 124 4.36 -19.89 -7.74
CA GLY A 124 5.31 -20.97 -7.99
C GLY A 124 5.64 -21.72 -6.69
N LEU A 125 6.41 -22.79 -6.84
CA LEU A 125 6.94 -23.61 -5.74
C LEU A 125 8.45 -23.74 -5.94
N VAL A 126 9.19 -23.74 -4.83
CA VAL A 126 10.62 -24.07 -4.85
C VAL A 126 10.84 -25.49 -5.39
N ALA A 127 12.00 -25.77 -6.00
CA ALA A 127 12.25 -27.08 -6.61
C ALA A 127 12.36 -28.22 -5.58
N GLU A 128 12.88 -27.95 -4.38
CA GLU A 128 13.05 -28.94 -3.31
C GLU A 128 12.31 -28.53 -2.01
N PRO A 129 10.95 -28.53 -1.98
CA PRO A 129 10.18 -28.01 -0.83
C PRO A 129 10.48 -28.70 0.51
N HIS A 130 10.93 -29.95 0.48
CA HIS A 130 11.26 -30.75 1.67
C HIS A 130 12.45 -30.21 2.46
N ARG A 131 13.28 -29.34 1.86
CA ARG A 131 14.42 -28.70 2.54
C ARG A 131 14.00 -27.57 3.48
N PHE A 132 12.80 -27.04 3.28
CA PHE A 132 12.25 -25.95 4.05
C PHE A 132 11.33 -26.50 5.13
N THR A 133 11.70 -26.27 6.39
CA THR A 133 10.89 -26.70 7.54
C THR A 133 9.62 -25.89 7.63
N GLN A 134 9.70 -24.60 7.36
CA GLN A 134 8.57 -23.67 7.42
C GLN A 134 7.72 -23.72 6.15
N THR A 135 6.40 -23.60 6.32
CA THR A 135 5.45 -23.71 5.21
C THR A 135 5.55 -22.53 4.25
N GLN A 136 5.69 -21.31 4.76
CA GLN A 136 5.79 -20.07 3.98
C GLN A 136 7.08 -19.94 3.16
N GLU A 137 8.05 -20.84 3.36
CA GLU A 137 9.31 -20.84 2.61
C GLU A 137 9.24 -21.75 1.38
N ARG A 138 8.15 -22.52 1.22
CA ARG A 138 7.98 -23.52 0.16
C ARG A 138 7.28 -22.96 -1.08
N THR A 139 6.47 -21.92 -0.90
CA THR A 139 5.76 -21.25 -1.99
C THR A 139 6.44 -19.94 -2.33
N LEU A 140 6.27 -19.47 -3.56
CA LEU A 140 6.77 -18.17 -3.98
C LEU A 140 5.84 -17.51 -4.98
N ARG A 141 5.83 -16.18 -4.98
CA ARG A 141 5.32 -15.34 -6.07
C ARG A 141 6.49 -14.83 -6.89
N PHE A 142 6.29 -14.82 -8.21
CA PHE A 142 7.22 -14.21 -9.15
C PHE A 142 6.51 -13.27 -10.11
N PHE A 143 7.22 -12.25 -10.60
CA PHE A 143 6.65 -11.19 -11.43
C PHE A 143 7.29 -11.15 -12.83
N PRO A 144 6.75 -11.87 -13.83
CA PRO A 144 7.30 -11.87 -15.18
C PRO A 144 7.20 -10.48 -15.82
N PRO A 145 8.32 -9.85 -16.23
CA PRO A 145 8.31 -8.48 -16.74
C PRO A 145 7.45 -8.31 -18.00
N VAL A 146 7.37 -9.36 -18.81
CA VAL A 146 6.63 -9.36 -20.08
C VAL A 146 5.11 -9.31 -19.88
N SER A 147 4.59 -9.95 -18.83
CA SER A 147 3.14 -10.00 -18.57
C SER A 147 2.68 -9.05 -17.48
N SER A 148 3.54 -8.77 -16.50
CA SER A 148 3.21 -8.01 -15.28
C SER A 148 3.93 -6.65 -15.20
N GLY A 149 4.69 -6.28 -16.23
CA GLY A 149 5.48 -5.06 -16.27
C GLY A 149 6.72 -5.13 -15.37
N LYS A 150 7.56 -4.09 -15.47
CA LYS A 150 8.84 -4.03 -14.75
C LYS A 150 8.71 -3.79 -13.25
N LYS A 151 7.59 -3.21 -12.79
CA LYS A 151 7.35 -2.83 -11.40
C LYS A 151 6.09 -3.53 -10.87
N ASN A 152 6.23 -4.24 -9.75
CA ASN A 152 5.13 -4.92 -9.07
C ASN A 152 5.23 -4.73 -7.56
N CYS A 153 4.11 -4.60 -6.86
CA CYS A 153 4.13 -4.23 -5.45
C CYS A 153 3.17 -5.08 -4.63
N TYR A 154 3.52 -5.27 -3.36
CA TYR A 154 2.56 -5.53 -2.29
C TYR A 154 2.21 -4.19 -1.63
N SER A 155 0.92 -3.85 -1.63
CA SER A 155 0.39 -2.61 -1.03
C SER A 155 -0.54 -2.97 0.12
N VAL A 156 0.01 -3.05 1.33
CA VAL A 156 -0.69 -3.60 2.50
C VAL A 156 -1.33 -2.47 3.31
N PRO A 157 -2.66 -2.48 3.55
CA PRO A 157 -3.32 -1.45 4.33
C PRO A 157 -2.92 -1.55 5.80
N VAL A 158 -2.36 -0.46 6.34
CA VAL A 158 -1.89 -0.35 7.72
C VAL A 158 -2.26 1.04 8.28
N PRO A 159 -2.47 1.23 9.59
CA PRO A 159 -2.56 2.58 10.12
C PRO A 159 -1.22 3.32 10.00
N PRO A 160 -1.20 4.67 10.00
CA PRO A 160 0.05 5.41 10.06
C PRO A 160 0.85 5.04 11.32
N GLY A 161 2.16 4.82 11.17
CA GLY A 161 2.99 4.36 12.27
C GLY A 161 4.37 3.90 11.83
N ARG A 162 5.15 3.38 12.79
CA ARG A 162 6.46 2.76 12.52
C ARG A 162 6.27 1.25 12.41
N TYR A 163 6.91 0.65 11.41
CA TYR A 163 6.73 -0.75 11.05
C TYR A 163 8.08 -1.46 10.95
N TYR A 164 8.10 -2.69 11.43
CA TYR A 164 9.09 -3.70 11.10
C TYR A 164 8.60 -4.47 9.88
N ILE A 165 9.36 -4.46 8.80
CA ILE A 165 9.05 -5.19 7.57
C ILE A 165 10.13 -6.23 7.35
N ARG A 166 9.73 -7.47 7.07
CA ARG A 166 10.63 -8.57 6.73
C ARG A 166 10.16 -9.27 5.46
N THR A 167 11.09 -9.55 4.56
CA THR A 167 10.89 -10.36 3.37
C THR A 167 11.73 -11.62 3.43
N PHE A 168 11.18 -12.75 2.98
CA PHE A 168 11.96 -13.94 2.66
C PHE A 168 12.03 -14.13 1.15
N THR A 169 13.25 -14.16 0.63
CA THR A 169 13.52 -14.31 -0.80
C THR A 169 14.23 -15.63 -1.06
N ILE A 170 13.64 -16.45 -1.93
CA ILE A 170 14.19 -17.74 -2.36
C ILE A 170 13.97 -17.91 -3.87
N TYR A 171 14.96 -18.52 -4.52
CA TYR A 171 14.88 -18.90 -5.93
C TYR A 171 14.70 -20.40 -6.10
N ASP A 172 15.59 -21.21 -5.50
CA ASP A 172 15.65 -22.67 -5.53
C ASP A 172 15.30 -23.29 -6.90
N ASN A 173 15.76 -22.68 -8.00
CA ASN A 173 15.56 -23.19 -9.35
C ASN A 173 14.09 -23.48 -9.72
N TYR A 174 13.15 -22.67 -9.21
CA TYR A 174 11.72 -22.88 -9.40
C TYR A 174 11.27 -22.87 -10.88
N ASP A 175 12.00 -22.18 -11.75
CA ASP A 175 11.74 -22.07 -13.20
C ASP A 175 12.66 -22.94 -14.06
N SER A 176 13.41 -23.86 -13.45
CA SER A 176 14.40 -24.73 -14.12
C SER A 176 15.57 -24.01 -14.81
N LYS A 177 15.80 -22.72 -14.55
CA LYS A 177 16.97 -22.00 -15.07
C LYS A 177 18.20 -22.16 -14.19
N LEU A 178 19.37 -22.08 -14.82
CA LEU A 178 20.65 -22.29 -14.16
C LEU A 178 21.18 -21.08 -13.35
N HIS A 179 20.45 -19.96 -13.30
CA HIS A 179 20.87 -18.77 -12.57
C HIS A 179 19.69 -18.06 -11.89
N PRO A 180 19.89 -17.47 -10.70
CA PRO A 180 18.86 -16.68 -10.04
C PRO A 180 18.58 -15.36 -10.79
N PRO A 181 17.43 -14.69 -10.52
CA PRO A 181 17.08 -13.42 -11.14
C PRO A 181 17.88 -12.23 -10.57
N SER A 182 17.93 -11.13 -11.33
CA SER A 182 18.42 -9.83 -10.84
C SER A 182 17.25 -8.84 -10.73
N PHE A 183 17.05 -8.28 -9.54
CA PHE A 183 15.98 -7.33 -9.28
C PHE A 183 16.29 -6.45 -8.08
N ASP A 184 15.53 -5.38 -7.96
CA ASP A 184 15.61 -4.41 -6.88
C ASP A 184 14.31 -4.40 -6.08
N VAL A 185 14.39 -4.07 -4.79
CA VAL A 185 13.25 -3.96 -3.88
C VAL A 185 13.25 -2.58 -3.25
N SER A 186 12.12 -1.88 -3.38
CA SER A 186 11.88 -0.62 -2.67
C SER A 186 10.82 -0.79 -1.59
N VAL A 187 10.97 -0.05 -0.51
CA VAL A 187 9.93 0.13 0.53
C VAL A 187 9.62 1.61 0.64
N GLU A 188 8.33 1.98 0.64
CA GLU A 188 7.88 3.37 0.65
C GLU A 188 8.58 4.22 -0.44
N GLY A 189 8.68 3.68 -1.66
CA GLY A 189 9.34 4.35 -2.79
C GLY A 189 10.86 4.48 -2.67
N THR A 190 11.50 3.90 -1.66
CA THR A 190 12.95 4.00 -1.41
C THR A 190 13.64 2.66 -1.65
N LEU A 191 14.70 2.62 -2.46
CA LEU A 191 15.44 1.39 -2.76
C LEU A 191 16.19 0.87 -1.51
N VAL A 192 15.94 -0.38 -1.12
CA VAL A 192 16.51 -0.98 0.12
C VAL A 192 17.24 -2.29 -0.09
N PHE A 193 16.83 -3.14 -1.05
CA PHE A 193 17.50 -4.41 -1.34
C PHE A 193 17.79 -4.56 -2.83
N SER A 194 19.01 -4.98 -3.16
CA SER A 194 19.46 -5.19 -4.55
C SER A 194 19.98 -6.60 -4.77
N TRP A 195 19.18 -7.43 -5.45
CA TRP A 195 19.52 -8.81 -5.79
C TRP A 195 20.20 -8.84 -7.16
N ARG A 196 21.44 -9.33 -7.21
CA ARG A 196 22.26 -9.37 -8.44
C ARG A 196 22.72 -10.79 -8.70
N SER A 197 22.40 -11.31 -9.87
CA SER A 197 22.80 -12.65 -10.31
C SER A 197 24.28 -12.67 -10.73
N PRO A 198 25.04 -13.73 -10.39
CA PRO A 198 24.63 -14.86 -9.54
C PRO A 198 24.61 -14.48 -8.05
N TRP A 199 23.63 -14.99 -7.30
CA TRP A 199 23.59 -14.79 -5.85
C TRP A 199 24.67 -15.64 -5.17
N PRO A 200 25.29 -15.17 -4.07
CA PRO A 200 26.30 -15.94 -3.34
C PRO A 200 25.78 -17.28 -2.82
N ASP A 201 26.54 -18.37 -2.98
CA ASP A 201 26.20 -19.65 -2.37
C ASP A 201 26.21 -19.58 -0.82
N PRO A 202 25.28 -20.26 -0.12
CA PRO A 202 24.23 -21.16 -0.62
C PRO A 202 22.86 -20.47 -0.82
N ILE A 203 22.81 -19.13 -0.89
CA ILE A 203 21.57 -18.33 -0.88
C ILE A 203 20.59 -18.74 -1.99
N PRO A 204 21.00 -19.01 -3.26
CA PRO A 204 20.06 -19.48 -4.27
C PRO A 204 19.20 -20.68 -3.86
N ARG A 205 19.73 -21.55 -2.98
CA ARG A 205 19.12 -22.83 -2.58
C ARG A 205 18.53 -22.83 -1.17
N THR A 206 18.85 -21.84 -0.34
CA THR A 206 18.45 -21.78 1.08
C THR A 206 17.62 -20.55 1.39
N GLY A 207 17.69 -19.54 0.52
CA GLY A 207 16.95 -18.31 0.65
C GLY A 207 17.61 -17.39 1.66
N ALA A 208 16.98 -16.24 1.86
CA ALA A 208 17.52 -15.22 2.74
C ALA A 208 16.40 -14.34 3.28
N TYR A 209 16.52 -14.03 4.58
CA TYR A 209 15.68 -13.04 5.23
C TYR A 209 16.34 -11.66 5.16
N SER A 210 15.53 -10.66 4.86
CA SER A 210 15.92 -9.26 4.86
C SER A 210 14.86 -8.47 5.62
N ASP A 211 15.28 -7.65 6.58
CA ASP A 211 14.35 -6.89 7.42
C ASP A 211 14.79 -5.44 7.63
N LEU A 212 13.83 -4.59 7.95
CA LEU A 212 14.03 -3.16 8.12
C LEU A 212 12.98 -2.52 9.03
N PHE A 213 13.24 -1.29 9.45
CA PHE A 213 12.26 -0.41 10.08
C PHE A 213 11.98 0.81 9.22
N VAL A 214 10.70 1.16 9.05
CA VAL A 214 10.25 2.30 8.26
C VAL A 214 9.04 2.99 8.91
N HIS A 215 8.88 4.29 8.65
CA HIS A 215 7.66 5.01 8.99
C HIS A 215 6.71 5.03 7.78
N VAL A 216 5.45 4.64 7.98
CA VAL A 216 4.40 4.66 6.95
C VAL A 216 3.39 5.74 7.34
N ALA A 217 3.15 6.70 6.45
CA ALA A 217 2.36 7.90 6.74
C ALA A 217 0.98 7.91 6.10
N ASP A 218 0.82 7.29 4.93
CA ASP A 218 -0.38 7.35 4.09
C ASP A 218 -1.37 6.20 4.35
N GLY A 219 -0.98 5.25 5.20
CA GLY A 219 -1.76 4.09 5.58
C GLY A 219 -1.68 2.92 4.59
N LEU A 220 -0.71 2.92 3.68
CA LEU A 220 -0.41 1.82 2.77
C LEU A 220 1.08 1.52 2.85
N ALA A 221 1.44 0.35 3.38
CA ALA A 221 2.82 -0.11 3.33
C ALA A 221 3.11 -0.71 1.95
N ASP A 222 3.92 -0.01 1.16
CA ASP A 222 4.28 -0.40 -0.20
C ASP A 222 5.66 -1.08 -0.24
N VAL A 223 5.67 -2.35 -0.66
CA VAL A 223 6.89 -3.13 -0.93
C VAL A 223 6.91 -3.51 -2.41
N CYS A 224 7.76 -2.84 -3.20
CA CYS A 224 7.80 -2.96 -4.65
C CYS A 224 9.07 -3.65 -5.15
N PHE A 225 8.92 -4.44 -6.22
CA PHE A 225 9.94 -5.22 -6.88
C PHE A 225 10.13 -4.71 -8.31
N TYR A 226 11.38 -4.44 -8.68
CA TYR A 226 11.78 -3.87 -9.96
C TYR A 226 12.64 -4.87 -10.71
N SER A 227 12.19 -5.30 -11.88
CA SER A 227 12.98 -6.18 -12.74
C SER A 227 13.98 -5.37 -13.55
N ILE A 228 15.26 -5.75 -13.44
CA ILE A 228 16.38 -5.13 -14.18
C ILE A 228 16.55 -5.77 -15.56
N ALA A 229 16.09 -7.01 -15.72
CA ALA A 229 16.33 -7.83 -16.90
C ALA A 229 15.04 -8.52 -17.35
N THR A 230 15.17 -9.62 -18.08
CA THR A 230 14.03 -10.47 -18.45
C THR A 230 13.59 -11.38 -17.32
N ASP A 231 14.42 -11.54 -16.28
CA ASP A 231 14.11 -12.46 -15.20
C ASP A 231 13.14 -11.86 -14.18
N PRO A 232 12.15 -12.65 -13.73
CA PRO A 232 11.14 -12.20 -12.78
C PRO A 232 11.73 -12.02 -11.37
N PRO A 233 11.45 -10.89 -10.69
CA PRO A 233 11.63 -10.78 -9.25
C PRO A 233 10.82 -11.85 -8.51
N VAL A 234 11.34 -12.31 -7.36
CA VAL A 234 10.74 -13.40 -6.56
C VAL A 234 10.64 -13.03 -5.08
N ILE A 235 9.57 -13.51 -4.43
CA ILE A 235 9.35 -13.41 -2.98
C ILE A 235 8.54 -14.60 -2.49
N ALA A 236 8.90 -15.16 -1.33
CA ALA A 236 8.21 -16.28 -0.71
C ALA A 236 7.38 -15.87 0.51
N SER A 237 7.83 -14.89 1.29
CA SER A 237 7.02 -14.37 2.38
C SER A 237 7.24 -12.88 2.64
N LEU A 238 6.18 -12.22 3.11
CA LEU A 238 6.17 -10.83 3.53
C LEU A 238 5.55 -10.71 4.92
N GLU A 239 6.25 -10.06 5.83
CA GLU A 239 5.81 -9.83 7.20
C GLU A 239 5.90 -8.34 7.51
N ILE A 240 4.84 -7.81 8.12
CA ILE A 240 4.72 -6.40 8.49
C ILE A 240 4.14 -6.34 9.90
N ALA A 241 4.89 -5.81 10.86
CA ALA A 241 4.46 -5.67 12.25
C ALA A 241 4.61 -4.23 12.71
N GLN A 242 3.56 -3.66 13.30
CA GLN A 242 3.65 -2.34 13.90
C GLN A 242 4.56 -2.40 15.13
N VAL A 243 5.43 -1.40 15.27
CA VAL A 243 6.37 -1.30 16.39
C VAL A 243 6.17 0.02 17.13
N ASP A 244 6.84 0.15 18.27
CA ASP A 244 6.83 1.39 19.04
C ASP A 244 7.32 2.55 18.16
N PRO A 245 6.59 3.68 18.11
CA PRO A 245 7.02 4.85 17.36
C PRO A 245 8.41 5.34 17.76
N LEU A 246 8.83 5.15 19.03
CA LEU A 246 10.13 5.54 19.60
C LEU A 246 11.20 4.44 19.45
N SER A 247 10.88 3.33 18.78
CA SER A 247 11.82 2.23 18.60
C SER A 247 13.05 2.65 17.79
N TYR A 248 14.20 2.12 18.18
CA TYR A 248 15.51 2.35 17.56
C TYR A 248 15.86 3.84 17.42
N ASP A 249 15.58 4.60 18.48
CA ASP A 249 15.88 6.03 18.60
C ASP A 249 15.38 6.90 17.43
N SER A 250 14.16 6.61 16.97
CA SER A 250 13.47 7.40 15.94
C SER A 250 13.39 8.91 16.21
N PRO A 251 13.30 9.43 17.46
CA PRO A 251 13.20 10.88 17.66
C PRO A 251 14.48 11.63 17.30
N THR A 252 15.63 10.96 17.46
CA THR A 252 16.95 11.54 17.16
C THR A 252 17.34 11.30 15.69
N THR A 253 17.04 10.11 15.16
CA THR A 253 17.39 9.73 13.79
C THR A 253 16.46 10.36 12.74
N GLY A 254 15.20 10.64 13.11
CA GLY A 254 14.20 11.22 12.22
C GLY A 254 13.25 10.17 11.62
N LEU A 255 12.13 10.65 11.07
CA LEU A 255 11.14 9.80 10.39
C LEU A 255 11.48 9.56 8.92
N ASP A 256 12.43 10.32 8.37
CA ASP A 256 12.80 10.31 6.95
C ASP A 256 13.91 9.28 6.64
N LEU A 257 14.03 8.24 7.48
CA LEU A 257 15.04 7.19 7.36
C LEU A 257 14.38 5.81 7.43
N ILE A 258 14.91 4.91 6.61
CA ILE A 258 14.72 3.47 6.71
C ILE A 258 15.95 2.86 7.37
N LEU A 259 15.74 2.09 8.44
CA LEU A 259 16.81 1.33 9.09
C LEU A 259 16.87 -0.07 8.51
N VAL A 260 17.80 -0.31 7.60
CA VAL A 260 17.97 -1.60 6.93
C VAL A 260 18.92 -2.48 7.73
N ASN A 261 18.50 -3.69 8.10
CA ASN A 261 19.33 -4.59 8.90
C ASN A 261 20.50 -5.16 8.08
N TYR A 262 21.72 -4.88 8.53
CA TYR A 262 22.98 -5.43 7.99
C TYR A 262 23.61 -6.47 8.91
N GLY A 263 23.01 -6.75 10.07
CA GLY A 263 23.44 -7.80 10.97
C GLY A 263 22.77 -7.65 12.33
N ARG A 264 21.97 -8.65 12.71
CA ARG A 264 21.39 -8.79 14.06
C ARG A 264 21.97 -10.05 14.70
N LEU A 265 22.95 -9.87 15.59
CA LEU A 265 23.81 -10.94 16.09
C LEU A 265 23.51 -11.30 17.55
N SER A 266 23.34 -12.58 17.84
CA SER A 266 23.34 -13.13 19.20
C SER A 266 24.74 -13.63 19.57
N CYS A 267 25.26 -13.19 20.70
CA CYS A 267 26.61 -13.54 21.12
C CYS A 267 26.57 -14.70 22.12
N GLY A 268 27.25 -15.80 21.78
CA GLY A 268 27.37 -16.97 22.66
C GLY A 268 26.18 -17.92 22.59
N SER A 269 25.36 -17.79 21.56
CA SER A 269 24.23 -18.66 21.22
C SER A 269 24.17 -18.84 19.71
N ASP A 270 23.80 -20.04 19.25
CA ASP A 270 23.46 -20.29 17.84
C ASP A 270 21.93 -20.32 17.62
N LEU A 271 21.16 -19.86 18.61
CA LEU A 271 19.71 -19.78 18.51
C LEU A 271 19.31 -18.60 17.62
N PHE A 272 18.56 -18.90 16.56
CA PHE A 272 18.03 -17.92 15.60
C PHE A 272 16.93 -17.02 16.18
N GLY A 273 16.30 -17.44 17.28
CA GLY A 273 15.18 -16.76 17.90
C GLY A 273 13.81 -17.21 17.36
N PRO A 274 12.75 -16.41 17.57
CA PRO A 274 11.37 -16.82 17.32
C PRO A 274 11.09 -17.02 15.83
N GLY A 275 10.32 -18.07 15.51
CA GLY A 275 10.13 -18.54 14.13
C GLY A 275 11.07 -19.69 13.75
N PHE A 276 12.08 -19.95 14.58
CA PHE A 276 12.97 -21.12 14.51
C PHE A 276 13.08 -21.82 15.87
N THR A 277 12.87 -21.09 16.96
CA THR A 277 12.85 -21.60 18.34
C THR A 277 11.60 -21.14 19.08
N ASN A 278 11.29 -21.78 20.22
CA ASN A 278 10.16 -21.41 21.08
C ASN A 278 10.46 -20.20 21.99
N ASP A 279 11.47 -19.41 21.63
CA ASP A 279 11.83 -18.19 22.36
C ASP A 279 10.83 -17.08 22.06
N SER A 280 10.73 -16.08 22.94
CA SER A 280 9.83 -14.94 22.77
C SER A 280 10.55 -13.69 22.25
N ASP A 281 10.01 -13.09 21.20
CA ASP A 281 10.24 -11.71 20.75
C ASP A 281 8.90 -11.22 20.20
N PRO A 282 8.31 -10.15 20.74
CA PRO A 282 7.01 -9.66 20.28
C PRO A 282 7.00 -9.37 18.77
N PHE A 283 8.11 -8.89 18.21
CA PHE A 283 8.22 -8.54 16.79
C PHE A 283 8.86 -9.64 15.94
N TRP A 284 9.17 -10.79 16.53
CA TRP A 284 9.70 -11.98 15.85
C TRP A 284 10.96 -11.70 15.03
N ARG A 285 11.80 -10.80 15.53
CA ARG A 285 13.11 -10.53 14.94
C ARG A 285 13.95 -11.80 14.99
N VAL A 286 14.72 -12.01 13.92
CA VAL A 286 15.66 -13.12 13.80
C VAL A 286 17.05 -12.63 14.13
N TRP A 287 17.77 -13.43 14.91
CA TRP A 287 19.09 -13.14 15.46
C TRP A 287 20.04 -14.25 15.04
N GLN A 288 21.03 -13.97 14.21
CA GLN A 288 21.99 -14.99 13.77
C GLN A 288 23.18 -15.11 14.73
N SER A 289 23.88 -16.24 14.67
CA SER A 289 25.12 -16.42 15.44
C SER A 289 26.17 -15.38 15.05
N ASP A 290 26.89 -14.88 16.05
CA ASP A 290 27.95 -13.89 15.86
C ASP A 290 29.26 -14.48 15.27
N ALA A 291 29.35 -15.80 15.14
CA ALA A 291 30.59 -16.52 14.85
C ALA A 291 31.26 -16.13 13.53
N GLU A 292 30.50 -15.86 12.48
CA GLU A 292 31.05 -15.48 11.16
C GLU A 292 31.55 -14.03 11.12
N PHE A 293 31.13 -13.19 12.05
CA PHE A 293 31.48 -11.76 12.11
C PHE A 293 32.67 -11.47 13.02
N ARG A 294 33.07 -12.45 13.83
CA ARG A 294 34.20 -12.30 14.76
C ARG A 294 35.52 -12.49 14.06
N ASN A 295 36.55 -11.78 14.54
CA ASN A 295 37.93 -12.10 14.16
C ASN A 295 38.27 -13.52 14.68
N PRO A 296 38.54 -14.50 13.79
CA PRO A 296 38.76 -15.89 14.18
C PRO A 296 40.05 -16.09 14.99
N SER A 297 40.95 -15.11 14.97
CA SER A 297 42.22 -15.12 15.72
C SER A 297 42.01 -15.00 17.23
N VAL A 298 40.87 -14.46 17.67
CA VAL A 298 40.58 -14.22 19.09
C VAL A 298 39.90 -15.44 19.71
N ARG A 299 40.54 -16.02 20.73
CA ARG A 299 39.96 -17.13 21.49
C ARG A 299 38.91 -16.64 22.47
N ILE A 300 37.68 -17.13 22.30
CA ILE A 300 36.52 -16.73 23.11
C ILE A 300 36.06 -17.82 24.08
N LYS A 301 35.25 -17.42 25.06
CA LYS A 301 34.50 -18.28 25.97
C LYS A 301 33.05 -17.80 26.00
N ALA A 302 32.11 -18.69 25.71
CA ALA A 302 30.70 -18.43 25.93
C ALA A 302 30.36 -18.51 27.44
N LEU A 303 29.52 -17.58 27.89
CA LEU A 303 28.99 -17.50 29.24
C LEU A 303 27.48 -17.69 29.19
N SER A 304 26.94 -18.30 30.25
CA SER A 304 25.51 -18.46 30.46
C SER A 304 25.14 -17.96 31.84
N SER A 305 23.98 -17.32 31.94
CA SER A 305 23.36 -16.88 33.19
C SER A 305 23.00 -18.04 34.14
N GLY A 306 23.09 -19.31 33.68
CA GLY A 306 22.85 -20.49 34.51
C GLY A 306 21.42 -20.56 35.05
N GLY A 307 20.45 -20.07 34.27
CA GLY A 307 19.03 -20.02 34.64
C GLY A 307 18.63 -18.80 35.48
N ARG A 308 19.57 -17.94 35.87
CA ARG A 308 19.23 -16.67 36.53
C ARG A 308 18.52 -15.73 35.57
N ARG A 309 17.46 -15.09 36.06
CA ARG A 309 16.69 -14.12 35.27
C ARG A 309 17.51 -12.84 35.08
N VAL A 310 17.59 -12.37 33.84
CA VAL A 310 18.16 -11.06 33.52
C VAL A 310 17.06 -10.00 33.50
N LEU A 311 17.21 -8.97 34.33
CA LEU A 311 16.25 -7.88 34.50
C LEU A 311 16.39 -6.81 33.40
N GLY A 312 15.40 -5.93 33.27
CA GLY A 312 15.41 -4.83 32.29
C GLY A 312 15.26 -5.30 30.83
N THR A 313 14.80 -6.52 30.59
CA THR A 313 14.54 -7.08 29.25
C THR A 313 13.06 -6.95 28.88
N ASN A 314 12.73 -7.02 27.59
CA ASN A 314 11.37 -6.94 27.06
C ASN A 314 10.60 -5.69 27.53
N GLN A 315 11.23 -4.52 27.43
CA GLN A 315 10.66 -3.22 27.80
C GLN A 315 10.58 -2.30 26.58
N ALA A 316 9.59 -1.42 26.57
CA ALA A 316 9.49 -0.34 25.60
C ALA A 316 10.77 0.53 25.58
N PRO A 317 11.14 1.12 24.43
CA PRO A 317 10.39 1.07 23.16
C PRO A 317 10.73 -0.16 22.28
N ASN A 318 11.85 -0.83 22.50
CA ASN A 318 12.36 -1.85 21.57
C ASN A 318 11.97 -3.30 21.88
N TYR A 319 11.46 -3.56 23.10
CA TYR A 319 11.08 -4.89 23.57
C TYR A 319 12.13 -5.97 23.30
N PHE A 320 13.43 -5.65 23.50
CA PHE A 320 14.51 -6.61 23.24
C PHE A 320 14.32 -7.91 24.03
N PRO A 321 14.49 -9.07 23.39
CA PRO A 321 14.03 -10.32 23.97
C PRO A 321 14.88 -10.76 25.17
N PRO A 322 14.29 -11.36 26.23
CA PRO A 322 15.03 -11.74 27.44
C PRO A 322 16.10 -12.81 27.21
N TRP A 323 15.88 -13.70 26.24
CA TRP A 323 16.77 -14.82 25.97
C TRP A 323 18.14 -14.35 25.43
N LEU A 324 18.17 -13.23 24.68
CA LEU A 324 19.39 -12.63 24.14
C LEU A 324 20.45 -12.35 25.22
N TYR A 325 19.99 -11.91 26.39
CA TYR A 325 20.88 -11.53 27.50
C TYR A 325 21.24 -12.71 28.42
N ARG A 326 20.71 -13.92 28.16
CA ARG A 326 21.06 -15.11 28.96
C ARG A 326 22.42 -15.67 28.59
N THR A 327 22.90 -15.35 27.39
CA THR A 327 24.20 -15.73 26.87
C THR A 327 25.05 -14.50 26.60
N ALA A 328 26.36 -14.69 26.63
CA ALA A 328 27.32 -13.67 26.23
C ALA A 328 28.62 -14.37 25.82
N ILE A 329 29.50 -13.64 25.15
CA ILE A 329 30.89 -14.08 24.97
C ILE A 329 31.84 -13.17 25.73
N THR A 330 32.98 -13.74 26.11
CA THR A 330 34.12 -13.02 26.69
C THR A 330 35.41 -13.60 26.12
N THR A 331 36.54 -12.91 26.30
CA THR A 331 37.85 -13.43 25.87
C THR A 331 38.42 -14.46 26.84
N LEU A 332 39.22 -15.38 26.32
CA LEU A 332 39.98 -16.31 27.16
C LEU A 332 41.17 -15.63 27.85
N SER A 333 41.81 -14.67 27.19
CA SER A 333 42.93 -13.88 27.70
C SER A 333 42.47 -12.52 28.21
N ALA A 334 42.99 -12.07 29.35
CA ALA A 334 42.60 -10.78 29.94
C ALA A 334 43.01 -9.56 29.09
N ASP A 335 44.07 -9.68 28.29
CA ASP A 335 44.60 -8.59 27.46
C ASP A 335 44.07 -8.61 26.02
N ALA A 336 43.25 -9.61 25.66
CA ALA A 336 42.70 -9.72 24.31
C ALA A 336 41.43 -8.89 24.16
N ALA A 337 41.33 -8.15 23.05
CA ALA A 337 40.11 -7.46 22.63
C ALA A 337 39.16 -8.43 21.91
N LEU A 338 37.85 -8.27 22.10
CA LEU A 338 36.88 -8.84 21.17
C LEU A 338 36.83 -7.94 19.94
N GLU A 339 36.84 -8.53 18.75
CA GLU A 339 36.78 -7.77 17.50
C GLU A 339 35.73 -8.39 16.58
N TYR A 340 34.86 -7.54 16.06
CA TYR A 340 33.89 -7.83 15.02
C TYR A 340 34.23 -7.04 13.76
N LEU A 341 34.12 -7.70 12.61
CA LEU A 341 34.32 -7.13 11.29
C LEU A 341 32.98 -7.17 10.56
N LEU A 342 32.28 -6.04 10.54
CA LEU A 342 30.95 -5.92 9.98
C LEU A 342 31.05 -5.44 8.52
N PRO A 343 30.61 -6.23 7.52
CA PRO A 343 30.56 -5.73 6.15
C PRO A 343 29.54 -4.59 6.05
N VAL A 344 29.93 -3.51 5.38
CA VAL A 344 29.15 -2.27 5.24
C VAL A 344 29.36 -1.66 3.84
N ASP A 345 28.40 -0.86 3.38
CA ASP A 345 28.51 0.04 2.23
C ASP A 345 28.99 1.41 2.74
N THR A 346 30.17 1.83 2.30
CA THR A 346 30.80 3.07 2.79
C THR A 346 30.04 4.35 2.43
N ARG A 347 29.00 4.27 1.59
CA ARG A 347 28.16 5.42 1.21
C ARG A 347 27.02 5.69 2.18
N LEU A 348 26.80 4.81 3.15
CA LEU A 348 25.73 4.90 4.12
C LEU A 348 26.29 5.09 5.53
N ASP A 349 25.50 5.72 6.38
CA ASP A 349 25.76 5.79 7.82
C ASP A 349 25.13 4.58 8.51
N TYR A 350 25.70 4.18 9.65
CA TYR A 350 25.33 2.95 10.33
C TYR A 350 25.02 3.18 11.81
N MET A 351 23.85 2.72 12.24
CA MET A 351 23.48 2.68 13.65
C MET A 351 23.82 1.31 14.24
N LEU A 352 24.78 1.30 15.15
CA LEU A 352 25.20 0.14 15.93
C LEU A 352 24.44 0.09 17.24
N TRP A 353 23.85 -1.06 17.58
CA TRP A 353 23.25 -1.33 18.88
C TRP A 353 24.02 -2.42 19.61
N PHE A 354 24.46 -2.10 20.82
CA PHE A 354 25.22 -2.99 21.68
C PHE A 354 24.34 -3.49 22.82
N HIS A 355 24.34 -4.81 22.99
CA HIS A 355 23.60 -5.48 24.05
C HIS A 355 24.55 -6.11 25.05
N PHE A 356 24.43 -5.68 26.30
CA PHE A 356 25.27 -6.12 27.40
C PHE A 356 24.42 -6.64 28.56
N ALA A 357 24.91 -7.66 29.25
CA ALA A 357 24.46 -8.02 30.59
C ALA A 357 25.64 -8.62 31.35
N GLU A 358 25.87 -8.15 32.58
CA GLU A 358 26.89 -8.75 33.44
C GLU A 358 26.34 -10.03 34.07
N ILE A 359 26.48 -11.14 33.34
CA ILE A 359 26.01 -12.47 33.74
C ILE A 359 27.10 -13.31 34.43
N ASP A 360 28.34 -12.83 34.47
CA ASP A 360 29.43 -13.50 35.17
C ASP A 360 29.33 -13.25 36.67
N SER A 361 28.99 -14.30 37.43
CA SER A 361 28.92 -14.21 38.90
C SER A 361 30.23 -13.83 39.58
N GLY A 362 31.37 -13.94 38.89
CA GLY A 362 32.68 -13.46 39.37
C GLY A 362 32.81 -11.94 39.39
N VAL A 363 31.97 -11.21 38.65
CA VAL A 363 31.96 -9.74 38.59
C VAL A 363 30.79 -9.23 39.43
N ASN A 364 31.08 -8.88 40.68
CA ASN A 364 30.07 -8.56 41.70
C ASN A 364 30.12 -7.11 42.23
N ALA A 365 30.94 -6.26 41.64
CA ALA A 365 31.07 -4.86 42.02
C ALA A 365 31.52 -4.02 40.81
N ALA A 366 31.21 -2.71 40.86
CA ALA A 366 31.72 -1.75 39.89
C ALA A 366 33.26 -1.73 39.87
N GLY A 367 33.84 -1.46 38.71
CA GLY A 367 35.29 -1.41 38.48
C GLY A 367 35.96 -2.77 38.33
N ARG A 368 35.21 -3.89 38.41
CA ARG A 368 35.75 -5.26 38.24
C ARG A 368 35.86 -5.67 36.77
N ARG A 369 35.02 -5.09 35.91
CA ARG A 369 35.10 -5.25 34.45
C ARG A 369 34.89 -3.88 33.80
N VAL A 370 35.93 -3.41 33.13
CA VAL A 370 35.96 -2.13 32.41
C VAL A 370 36.64 -2.37 31.07
N PHE A 371 36.01 -1.94 29.99
CA PHE A 371 36.57 -2.04 28.65
C PHE A 371 36.16 -0.83 27.81
N ASP A 372 37.01 -0.47 26.86
CA ASP A 372 36.76 0.59 25.90
C ASP A 372 36.14 0.00 24.63
N VAL A 373 35.18 0.70 24.05
CA VAL A 373 34.59 0.37 22.76
C VAL A 373 35.22 1.26 21.71
N LEU A 374 35.95 0.64 20.80
CA LEU A 374 36.58 1.29 19.66
C LEU A 374 35.81 0.95 18.39
N ILE A 375 35.52 1.95 17.57
CA ILE A 375 34.90 1.82 16.25
C ILE A 375 35.90 2.35 15.22
N ASN A 376 36.35 1.52 14.28
CA ASN A 376 37.43 1.86 13.33
C ASN A 376 38.66 2.49 14.01
N GLU A 377 39.15 1.86 15.09
CA GLU A 377 40.26 2.31 15.94
C GLU A 377 40.01 3.59 16.78
N GLU A 378 38.88 4.26 16.61
CA GLU A 378 38.52 5.43 17.43
C GLU A 378 37.84 4.99 18.72
N ASN A 379 38.33 5.46 19.87
CA ASN A 379 37.72 5.17 21.17
C ASN A 379 36.48 6.03 21.38
N VAL A 380 35.31 5.39 21.33
CA VAL A 380 34.01 6.07 21.43
C VAL A 380 33.52 6.17 22.86
N THR A 381 33.67 5.09 23.65
CA THR A 381 33.14 5.07 25.02
C THR A 381 33.83 4.03 25.89
N ARG A 382 33.85 4.29 27.20
CA ARG A 382 34.30 3.36 28.23
C ARG A 382 33.10 2.75 28.96
N ILE A 383 33.04 1.43 29.01
CA ILE A 383 31.90 0.69 29.59
C ILE A 383 32.31 -0.04 30.86
N ASP A 384 31.51 0.16 31.92
CA ASP A 384 31.43 -0.66 33.13
C ASP A 384 29.96 -1.00 33.36
N ILE A 385 29.56 -2.20 32.94
CA ILE A 385 28.16 -2.64 32.95
C ILE A 385 27.63 -2.68 34.39
N PHE A 386 28.44 -3.18 35.34
CA PHE A 386 28.02 -3.31 36.73
C PHE A 386 27.78 -1.93 37.36
N ARG A 387 28.59 -0.93 37.02
CA ARG A 387 28.37 0.45 37.47
C ARG A 387 27.08 1.06 36.90
N GLN A 388 26.74 0.74 35.66
CA GLN A 388 25.57 1.30 34.98
C GLN A 388 24.25 0.67 35.47
N VAL A 389 24.21 -0.66 35.57
CA VAL A 389 22.95 -1.40 35.81
C VAL A 389 23.06 -2.52 36.84
N GLY A 390 24.25 -2.79 37.39
CA GLY A 390 24.50 -3.92 38.28
C GLY A 390 24.64 -5.25 37.54
N GLY A 391 24.67 -6.34 38.31
CA GLY A 391 24.70 -7.71 37.78
C GLY A 391 23.33 -8.18 37.28
N PHE A 392 23.33 -9.10 36.32
CA PHE A 392 22.11 -9.74 35.78
C PHE A 392 21.02 -8.75 35.34
N THR A 393 21.41 -7.59 34.81
CA THR A 393 20.50 -6.59 34.26
C THR A 393 20.99 -6.17 32.88
N ALA A 394 20.06 -6.03 31.94
CA ALA A 394 20.36 -5.72 30.55
C ALA A 394 20.69 -4.23 30.37
N PHE A 395 21.89 -3.94 29.90
CA PHE A 395 22.37 -2.62 29.49
C PHE A 395 22.44 -2.56 27.96
N LYS A 396 21.89 -1.47 27.38
CA LYS A 396 21.87 -1.25 25.94
C LYS A 396 22.47 0.11 25.66
N TRP A 397 23.24 0.19 24.60
CA TRP A 397 23.87 1.43 24.17
C TRP A 397 23.93 1.40 22.65
N HIS A 398 23.77 2.56 22.01
CA HIS A 398 23.86 2.66 20.56
C HIS A 398 24.81 3.78 20.16
N TYR A 399 25.33 3.68 18.95
CA TYR A 399 26.24 4.65 18.35
C TYR A 399 25.99 4.74 16.85
N VAL A 400 26.05 5.94 16.30
CA VAL A 400 25.95 6.17 14.85
C VAL A 400 27.36 6.37 14.32
N ALA A 401 27.78 5.48 13.42
CA ALA A 401 29.03 5.56 12.68
C ALA A 401 28.74 6.24 11.33
N GLU A 402 29.32 7.42 11.15
CA GLU A 402 29.13 8.25 9.96
C GLU A 402 30.40 8.33 9.13
N ASN A 403 30.28 8.74 7.85
CA ASN A 403 31.42 9.06 6.98
C ASN A 403 32.45 7.92 6.85
N LEU A 404 31.96 6.70 6.65
CA LEU A 404 32.81 5.52 6.53
C LEU A 404 33.73 5.60 5.30
N THR A 405 35.03 5.35 5.49
CA THR A 405 36.03 5.40 4.40
C THR A 405 36.37 4.03 3.83
N SER A 406 36.11 2.95 4.56
CA SER A 406 36.50 1.59 4.21
C SER A 406 35.55 0.57 4.81
N THR A 407 35.49 -0.61 4.18
CA THR A 407 34.77 -1.79 4.66
C THR A 407 35.79 -2.93 4.88
N PRO A 408 35.63 -3.80 5.90
CA PRO A 408 34.55 -3.84 6.90
C PRO A 408 34.69 -2.79 8.01
N LEU A 409 33.57 -2.45 8.67
CA LEU A 409 33.49 -1.65 9.90
C LEU A 409 34.00 -2.49 11.08
N SER A 410 35.11 -2.06 11.71
CA SER A 410 35.71 -2.75 12.85
C SER A 410 35.10 -2.27 14.16
N VAL A 411 34.62 -3.20 14.97
CA VAL A 411 34.08 -2.96 16.31
C VAL A 411 34.91 -3.75 17.32
N LYS A 412 35.65 -3.04 18.18
CA LYS A 412 36.57 -3.62 19.15
C LYS A 412 36.16 -3.30 20.58
N LEU A 413 36.15 -4.32 21.43
CA LEU A 413 35.98 -4.17 22.88
C LEU A 413 37.33 -4.46 23.54
N VAL A 414 38.05 -3.40 23.90
CA VAL A 414 39.43 -3.46 24.40
C VAL A 414 39.42 -3.50 25.93
N PRO A 415 39.99 -4.54 26.57
CA PRO A 415 40.02 -4.63 28.03
C PRO A 415 40.82 -3.49 28.66
N VAL A 416 40.26 -2.89 29.72
CA VAL A 416 40.99 -1.99 30.63
C VAL A 416 41.19 -2.69 31.97
N ILE A 417 40.13 -3.29 32.52
CA ILE A 417 40.14 -4.14 33.70
C ILE A 417 39.26 -5.35 33.44
N GLY A 418 39.80 -6.55 33.61
CA GLY A 418 39.06 -7.78 33.33
C GLY A 418 38.78 -7.96 31.84
N LYS A 419 38.07 -9.03 31.51
CA LYS A 419 37.79 -9.42 30.12
C LYS A 419 36.53 -8.73 29.61
N PRO A 420 36.48 -8.19 28.38
CA PRO A 420 35.25 -7.63 27.82
C PRO A 420 34.16 -8.69 27.71
N ILE A 421 32.89 -8.25 27.69
CA ILE A 421 31.72 -9.12 27.55
C ILE A 421 30.69 -8.46 26.63
N ILE A 422 30.00 -9.26 25.81
CA ILE A 422 28.90 -8.79 24.96
C ILE A 422 27.86 -9.90 24.76
N SER A 423 26.58 -9.54 24.78
CA SER A 423 25.42 -10.45 24.62
C SER A 423 24.81 -10.40 23.22
N GLY A 424 24.91 -9.27 22.53
CA GLY A 424 24.40 -9.10 21.17
C GLY A 424 24.91 -7.81 20.54
N LEU A 425 24.83 -7.77 19.21
CA LEU A 425 25.24 -6.63 18.40
C LEU A 425 24.28 -6.50 17.21
N GLU A 426 23.70 -5.32 17.00
CA GLU A 426 22.93 -5.03 15.79
C GLU A 426 23.63 -3.93 14.97
N ASN A 427 23.46 -4.01 13.64
CA ASN A 427 24.01 -3.08 12.68
C ASN A 427 22.91 -2.72 11.67
N TYR A 428 22.49 -1.45 11.65
CA TYR A 428 21.49 -0.94 10.71
C TYR A 428 22.09 0.12 9.81
N ALA A 429 21.99 -0.07 8.49
CA ALA A 429 22.24 1.01 7.56
C ALA A 429 21.11 2.04 7.62
N MET A 430 21.45 3.31 7.67
CA MET A 430 20.52 4.44 7.71
C MET A 430 20.32 4.94 6.29
N VAL A 431 19.21 4.53 5.65
CA VAL A 431 18.88 4.87 4.26
C VAL A 431 17.88 6.03 4.24
N PRO A 432 18.21 7.19 3.66
CA PRO A 432 17.26 8.30 3.53
C PRO A 432 16.09 7.93 2.62
N LEU A 433 14.89 8.34 3.01
CA LEU A 433 13.70 8.20 2.18
C LEU A 433 13.88 8.98 0.88
N ASP A 434 13.53 8.35 -0.23
CA ASP A 434 13.50 8.97 -1.54
C ASP A 434 12.27 9.89 -1.67
N LEU A 435 12.31 10.81 -2.61
CA LEU A 435 11.18 11.69 -2.87
C LEU A 435 10.01 10.91 -3.48
N SER A 436 8.83 11.03 -2.89
CA SER A 436 7.60 10.44 -3.40
C SER A 436 6.82 11.41 -4.31
N THR A 437 5.88 10.87 -5.08
CA THR A 437 4.95 11.67 -5.88
C THR A 437 3.97 12.39 -4.96
N LEU A 438 3.60 13.64 -5.30
CA LEU A 438 2.61 14.38 -4.51
C LEU A 438 1.30 13.57 -4.33
N PRO A 439 0.75 13.44 -3.11
CA PRO A 439 -0.38 12.54 -2.83
C PRO A 439 -1.62 12.77 -3.71
N ARG A 440 -1.90 14.04 -4.07
CA ARG A 440 -3.01 14.38 -4.97
C ARG A 440 -2.80 13.84 -6.38
N GLN A 441 -1.56 13.83 -6.87
CA GLN A 441 -1.23 13.27 -8.18
C GLN A 441 -1.20 11.75 -8.13
N VAL A 442 -0.77 11.13 -7.02
CA VAL A 442 -0.91 9.68 -6.82
C VAL A 442 -2.38 9.24 -6.92
N ALA A 443 -3.29 9.97 -6.28
CA ALA A 443 -4.73 9.71 -6.38
C ALA A 443 -5.24 9.84 -7.82
N ALA A 444 -4.83 10.88 -8.55
CA ALA A 444 -5.16 11.09 -9.95
C ALA A 444 -4.68 9.94 -10.84
N MET A 445 -3.43 9.52 -10.65
CA MET A 445 -2.80 8.44 -11.40
C MET A 445 -3.46 7.08 -11.12
N ARG A 446 -3.89 6.84 -9.87
CA ARG A 446 -4.68 5.66 -9.52
C ARG A 446 -6.04 5.65 -10.21
N ALA A 447 -6.74 6.79 -10.22
CA ALA A 447 -8.02 6.94 -10.93
C ALA A 447 -7.86 6.79 -12.45
N LEU A 448 -6.76 7.30 -13.03
CA LEU A 448 -6.43 7.11 -14.45
C LEU A 448 -6.11 5.64 -14.77
N LYS A 449 -5.37 4.95 -13.89
CA LYS A 449 -5.10 3.51 -14.05
C LYS A 449 -6.39 2.71 -14.22
N GLU A 450 -7.36 2.98 -13.34
CA GLU A 450 -8.65 2.29 -13.32
C GLU A 450 -9.53 2.69 -14.51
N SER A 451 -9.68 3.98 -14.79
CA SER A 451 -10.56 4.51 -15.85
C SER A 451 -10.09 4.18 -17.27
N LEU A 452 -8.77 4.20 -17.51
CA LEU A 452 -8.15 3.84 -18.80
C LEU A 452 -7.92 2.32 -18.97
N ARG A 453 -8.29 1.52 -17.96
CA ARG A 453 -8.08 0.06 -17.92
C ARG A 453 -6.66 -0.33 -18.31
N ILE A 454 -5.68 0.32 -17.69
CA ILE A 454 -4.27 0.14 -17.99
C ILE A 454 -3.90 -1.35 -17.83
N PRO A 455 -3.34 -2.00 -18.87
CA PRO A 455 -2.99 -3.41 -18.79
C PRO A 455 -1.79 -3.64 -17.87
N ASP A 456 -1.80 -4.76 -17.12
CA ASP A 456 -0.76 -5.12 -16.15
C ASP A 456 0.67 -5.06 -16.71
N ARG A 457 0.85 -5.37 -18.00
CA ARG A 457 2.15 -5.33 -18.69
C ARG A 457 2.86 -3.97 -18.62
N MET A 458 2.12 -2.87 -18.40
CA MET A 458 2.70 -1.53 -18.26
C MET A 458 3.30 -1.26 -16.87
N GLY A 459 3.05 -2.13 -15.88
CA GLY A 459 3.67 -2.02 -14.56
C GLY A 459 3.32 -0.75 -13.79
N TRP A 460 2.13 -0.17 -13.99
CA TRP A 460 1.61 0.99 -13.23
C TRP A 460 1.26 0.59 -11.79
N ASN A 461 2.26 0.27 -10.96
CA ASN A 461 2.10 -0.23 -9.59
C ASN A 461 2.93 0.60 -8.60
N GLY A 462 2.48 0.76 -7.35
CA GLY A 462 3.16 1.58 -6.33
C GLY A 462 3.14 3.09 -6.62
N ASP A 463 4.19 3.81 -6.22
CA ASP A 463 4.32 5.25 -6.54
C ASP A 463 4.60 5.47 -8.05
N PRO A 464 3.97 6.47 -8.72
CA PRO A 464 4.19 6.73 -10.15
C PRO A 464 5.60 7.18 -10.55
N CYS A 465 6.30 7.91 -9.66
CA CYS A 465 7.58 8.55 -9.95
C CYS A 465 8.74 8.06 -9.06
N ALA A 466 8.46 7.35 -7.96
CA ALA A 466 9.46 6.86 -7.03
C ALA A 466 9.75 5.35 -7.20
N PRO A 467 11.00 4.89 -6.95
CA PRO A 467 12.19 5.67 -6.57
C PRO A 467 12.70 6.52 -7.73
N SER A 468 13.32 7.65 -7.40
CA SER A 468 13.92 8.60 -8.34
C SER A 468 15.07 8.01 -9.16
N THR A 469 15.68 6.92 -8.67
CA THR A 469 16.75 6.19 -9.36
C THR A 469 16.23 5.23 -10.44
N TRP A 470 14.92 4.98 -10.50
CA TRP A 470 14.31 4.09 -11.48
C TRP A 470 13.45 4.86 -12.48
N ASP A 471 13.14 4.23 -13.61
CA ASP A 471 12.17 4.80 -14.56
C ASP A 471 10.80 4.95 -13.88
N ALA A 472 10.13 6.07 -14.11
CA ALA A 472 8.73 6.23 -13.74
C ALA A 472 7.86 5.14 -14.41
N TRP A 473 6.58 5.09 -14.04
CA TRP A 473 5.60 4.26 -14.75
C TRP A 473 5.69 4.40 -16.27
N GLU A 474 5.46 3.32 -17.01
CA GLU A 474 5.59 3.33 -18.47
C GLU A 474 4.69 4.41 -19.09
N GLY A 475 5.27 5.29 -19.92
CA GLY A 475 4.58 6.43 -20.50
C GLY A 475 4.43 7.65 -19.58
N VAL A 476 4.95 7.63 -18.36
CA VAL A 476 4.89 8.74 -17.40
C VAL A 476 6.25 9.44 -17.33
N THR A 477 6.26 10.77 -17.37
CA THR A 477 7.47 11.57 -17.13
C THR A 477 7.27 12.44 -15.90
N CYS A 478 8.23 12.34 -14.97
CA CYS A 478 8.21 13.05 -13.70
C CYS A 478 9.36 14.05 -13.58
N HIS A 479 9.13 15.13 -12.85
CA HIS A 479 10.13 16.13 -12.49
C HIS A 479 10.02 16.49 -11.00
N HIS A 480 11.08 17.08 -10.46
CA HIS A 480 11.01 17.66 -9.11
C HIS A 480 10.01 18.82 -9.10
N SER A 481 9.21 18.89 -8.03
CA SER A 481 8.39 20.07 -7.74
C SER A 481 9.27 21.31 -7.59
N GLU A 482 8.73 22.50 -7.85
CA GLU A 482 9.43 23.78 -7.72
C GLU A 482 9.99 23.97 -6.29
N ASP A 483 9.23 23.54 -5.28
CA ASP A 483 9.63 23.58 -3.87
C ASP A 483 10.61 22.46 -3.48
N LYS A 484 10.91 21.54 -4.40
CA LYS A 484 11.73 20.32 -4.19
C LYS A 484 11.24 19.38 -3.08
N LEU A 485 10.00 19.53 -2.63
CA LEU A 485 9.38 18.72 -1.57
C LEU A 485 8.81 17.37 -2.06
N GLY A 486 8.86 17.08 -3.36
CA GLY A 486 8.34 15.85 -3.94
C GLY A 486 8.44 15.83 -5.46
N LEU A 487 7.93 14.75 -6.06
CA LEU A 487 7.88 14.54 -7.51
C LEU A 487 6.49 14.89 -8.07
N VAL A 488 6.48 15.43 -9.29
CA VAL A 488 5.27 15.77 -10.04
C VAL A 488 5.29 15.17 -11.43
N VAL A 489 4.13 14.71 -11.88
CA VAL A 489 3.87 14.22 -13.24
C VAL A 489 3.72 15.40 -14.18
N THR A 490 4.52 15.42 -15.24
CA THR A 490 4.54 16.51 -16.22
C THR A 490 4.16 16.08 -17.62
N GLN A 491 4.35 14.80 -17.96
CA GLN A 491 3.94 14.26 -19.26
C GLN A 491 3.35 12.86 -19.10
N LEU A 492 2.31 12.58 -19.87
CA LEU A 492 1.70 11.27 -20.04
C LEU A 492 1.61 10.96 -21.53
N ASP A 493 2.33 9.93 -21.98
CA ASP A 493 2.31 9.42 -23.35
C ASP A 493 1.94 7.94 -23.38
N LEU A 494 0.70 7.68 -23.75
CA LEU A 494 0.12 6.34 -23.87
C LEU A 494 -0.49 6.14 -25.26
N ALA A 495 0.09 6.76 -26.29
CA ALA A 495 -0.38 6.61 -27.65
C ALA A 495 -0.28 5.15 -28.13
N SER A 496 -1.29 4.69 -28.87
CA SER A 496 -1.30 3.37 -29.53
C SER A 496 -1.14 2.18 -28.59
N GLN A 497 -1.67 2.27 -27.37
CA GLN A 497 -1.53 1.23 -26.34
C GLN A 497 -2.70 0.26 -26.28
N GLY A 498 -3.73 0.47 -27.11
CA GLY A 498 -4.95 -0.31 -27.13
C GLY A 498 -5.82 -0.10 -25.89
N LEU A 499 -5.70 1.08 -25.27
CA LEU A 499 -6.46 1.44 -24.07
C LEU A 499 -7.95 1.54 -24.36
N LYS A 500 -8.76 1.27 -23.34
CA LYS A 500 -10.22 1.26 -23.37
C LYS A 500 -10.75 1.98 -22.13
N GLY A 501 -12.02 2.38 -22.15
CA GLY A 501 -12.62 3.13 -21.05
C GLY A 501 -12.58 4.63 -21.35
N TYR A 502 -12.47 5.47 -20.32
CA TYR A 502 -12.68 6.92 -20.44
C TYR A 502 -11.64 7.73 -19.67
N ILE A 503 -11.56 9.02 -19.95
CA ILE A 503 -10.70 9.95 -19.22
C ILE A 503 -11.47 10.48 -18.03
N THR A 504 -10.96 10.24 -16.81
CA THR A 504 -11.62 10.64 -15.57
C THR A 504 -11.40 12.12 -15.22
N ASP A 505 -12.33 12.75 -14.49
CA ASP A 505 -12.24 14.17 -14.10
C ASP A 505 -11.08 14.45 -13.10
N GLU A 506 -10.62 13.42 -12.39
CA GLU A 506 -9.47 13.48 -11.48
C GLU A 506 -8.16 13.83 -12.19
N ILE A 507 -8.11 13.81 -13.53
CA ILE A 507 -6.97 14.34 -14.28
C ILE A 507 -6.65 15.81 -13.94
N SER A 508 -7.66 16.56 -13.47
CA SER A 508 -7.51 17.93 -12.94
C SER A 508 -6.58 18.05 -11.73
N LEU A 509 -6.32 16.95 -11.02
CA LEU A 509 -5.39 16.92 -9.89
C LEU A 509 -3.92 16.86 -10.35
N LEU A 510 -3.66 16.56 -11.63
CA LEU A 510 -2.33 16.62 -12.23
C LEU A 510 -1.95 18.06 -12.62
N THR A 511 -1.92 18.95 -11.62
CA THR A 511 -1.72 20.40 -11.76
C THR A 511 -0.47 20.85 -12.50
N ASN A 512 0.48 19.94 -12.73
CA ASN A 512 1.76 20.20 -13.39
C ASN A 512 1.87 19.48 -14.74
N LEU A 513 0.82 18.81 -15.21
CA LEU A 513 0.81 18.11 -16.49
C LEU A 513 0.84 19.12 -17.64
N VAL A 514 1.87 19.02 -18.46
CA VAL A 514 2.17 19.89 -19.61
C VAL A 514 1.78 19.21 -20.92
N SER A 515 1.96 17.89 -21.00
CA SER A 515 1.70 17.10 -22.20
C SER A 515 0.88 15.86 -21.90
N LEU A 516 -0.23 15.67 -22.61
CA LEU A 516 -1.07 14.48 -22.56
C LEU A 516 -1.26 13.94 -23.98
N ASN A 517 -0.81 12.71 -24.22
CA ASN A 517 -1.01 11.99 -25.46
C ASN A 517 -1.68 10.65 -25.17
N LEU A 518 -2.95 10.52 -25.57
CA LEU A 518 -3.74 9.29 -25.51
C LEU A 518 -4.22 8.88 -26.91
N SER A 519 -3.56 9.37 -27.96
CA SER A 519 -3.99 9.17 -29.34
C SER A 519 -3.97 7.70 -29.78
N SER A 520 -4.77 7.38 -30.79
CA SER A 520 -4.82 6.05 -31.41
C SER A 520 -5.14 4.92 -30.41
N ASN A 521 -6.10 5.16 -29.52
CA ASN A 521 -6.64 4.16 -28.58
C ASN A 521 -8.12 3.89 -28.89
N SER A 522 -8.81 3.18 -28.02
CA SER A 522 -10.26 2.93 -28.10
C SER A 522 -10.98 3.55 -26.90
N LEU A 523 -10.63 4.79 -26.56
CA LEU A 523 -11.25 5.53 -25.46
C LEU A 523 -12.63 6.05 -25.88
N GLU A 524 -13.58 5.93 -24.97
CA GLU A 524 -15.00 6.32 -25.12
C GLU A 524 -15.40 7.34 -24.04
N GLY A 525 -16.64 7.82 -24.11
CA GLY A 525 -17.19 8.79 -23.16
C GLY A 525 -16.84 10.25 -23.48
N ASN A 526 -17.22 11.14 -22.56
CA ASN A 526 -17.10 12.58 -22.75
C ASN A 526 -15.72 13.10 -22.33
N LEU A 527 -15.31 14.23 -22.90
CA LEU A 527 -14.12 14.95 -22.45
C LEU A 527 -14.36 15.55 -21.04
N PRO A 528 -13.53 15.23 -20.03
CA PRO A 528 -13.68 15.79 -18.69
C PRO A 528 -13.31 17.28 -18.67
N SER A 529 -13.95 18.02 -17.78
CA SER A 529 -13.69 19.46 -17.62
C SER A 529 -12.26 19.75 -17.14
N GLY A 530 -11.65 18.76 -16.46
CA GLY A 530 -10.27 18.80 -15.96
C GLY A 530 -9.19 18.94 -17.03
N LEU A 531 -9.48 18.65 -18.31
CA LEU A 531 -8.54 18.88 -19.43
C LEU A 531 -8.29 20.37 -19.70
N GLY A 532 -9.09 21.27 -19.12
CA GLY A 532 -8.92 22.71 -19.19
C GLY A 532 -7.96 23.32 -18.16
N GLN A 533 -7.13 22.51 -17.48
CA GLN A 533 -6.19 23.01 -16.49
C GLN A 533 -5.11 23.92 -17.08
N GLY A 534 -4.65 24.90 -16.29
CA GLY A 534 -3.77 25.98 -16.77
C GLY A 534 -2.35 25.55 -17.17
N SER A 535 -1.87 24.39 -16.72
CA SER A 535 -0.51 23.90 -17.04
C SER A 535 -0.42 23.17 -18.38
N LEU A 536 -1.55 22.67 -18.90
CA LEU A 536 -1.56 21.78 -20.06
C LEU A 536 -1.33 22.60 -21.34
N ALA A 537 -0.29 22.24 -22.09
CA ALA A 537 0.12 22.92 -23.32
C ALA A 537 -0.08 22.04 -24.57
N LYS A 538 0.06 20.72 -24.43
CA LYS A 538 -0.09 19.75 -25.53
C LYS A 538 -1.11 18.70 -25.15
N LEU A 539 -2.14 18.57 -25.99
CA LEU A 539 -3.20 17.58 -25.84
C LEU A 539 -3.42 16.88 -27.18
N ASP A 540 -3.19 15.57 -27.20
CA ASP A 540 -3.50 14.72 -28.33
C ASP A 540 -4.40 13.56 -27.88
N LEU A 541 -5.67 13.63 -28.28
CA LEU A 541 -6.68 12.60 -28.08
C LEU A 541 -7.20 12.07 -29.42
N SER A 542 -6.46 12.32 -30.50
CA SER A 542 -6.88 11.98 -31.86
C SER A 542 -7.05 10.47 -32.05
N SER A 543 -7.93 10.09 -32.99
CA SER A 543 -8.18 8.68 -33.34
C SER A 543 -8.62 7.83 -32.14
N ASN A 544 -9.70 8.26 -31.48
CA ASN A 544 -10.39 7.54 -30.41
C ASN A 544 -11.91 7.47 -30.73
N GLN A 545 -12.74 7.08 -29.75
CA GLN A 545 -14.20 7.02 -29.83
C GLN A 545 -14.85 7.99 -28.83
N LEU A 546 -14.18 9.11 -28.54
CA LEU A 546 -14.67 10.10 -27.58
C LEU A 546 -15.89 10.83 -28.15
N SER A 547 -16.90 11.07 -27.32
CA SER A 547 -18.19 11.63 -27.72
C SER A 547 -18.59 12.82 -26.86
N GLY A 548 -19.72 13.46 -27.19
CA GLY A 548 -20.20 14.65 -26.47
C GLY A 548 -19.49 15.94 -26.86
N GLY A 549 -19.84 17.01 -26.15
CA GLY A 549 -19.33 18.36 -26.40
C GLY A 549 -17.93 18.61 -25.86
N ILE A 550 -17.21 19.53 -26.50
CA ILE A 550 -15.92 20.01 -26.00
C ILE A 550 -16.16 21.00 -24.83
N PRO A 551 -15.63 20.75 -23.62
CA PRO A 551 -15.86 21.60 -22.47
C PRO A 551 -15.36 23.03 -22.63
N ASP A 552 -16.16 24.02 -22.18
CA ASP A 552 -15.78 25.44 -22.19
C ASP A 552 -14.50 25.72 -21.38
N SER A 553 -14.20 24.89 -20.37
CA SER A 553 -12.98 25.00 -19.55
C SER A 553 -11.71 24.89 -20.39
N MET A 554 -11.71 24.10 -21.46
CA MET A 554 -10.57 23.96 -22.36
C MET A 554 -10.23 25.27 -23.08
N GLY A 555 -11.21 26.14 -23.31
CA GLY A 555 -10.98 27.46 -23.88
C GLY A 555 -10.28 28.46 -22.93
N SER A 556 -10.12 28.12 -21.64
CA SER A 556 -9.42 28.97 -20.65
C SER A 556 -8.03 28.42 -20.28
N SER A 557 -7.57 27.39 -20.97
CA SER A 557 -6.27 26.74 -20.76
C SER A 557 -5.16 27.42 -21.58
N ASN A 558 -3.90 27.09 -21.28
CA ASN A 558 -2.73 27.54 -22.04
C ASN A 558 -2.36 26.56 -23.18
N LEU A 559 -3.36 25.85 -23.73
CA LEU A 559 -3.15 24.87 -24.79
C LEU A 559 -2.56 25.52 -26.05
N GLN A 560 -1.52 24.91 -26.59
CA GLN A 560 -0.83 25.31 -27.82
C GLN A 560 -1.01 24.28 -28.94
N LEU A 561 -1.15 23.00 -28.58
CA LEU A 561 -1.42 21.91 -29.51
C LEU A 561 -2.65 21.13 -29.02
N VAL A 562 -3.69 21.08 -29.84
CA VAL A 562 -4.95 20.39 -29.54
C VAL A 562 -5.36 19.53 -30.73
N LEU A 563 -5.14 18.22 -30.63
CA LEU A 563 -5.53 17.26 -31.65
C LEU A 563 -6.70 16.42 -31.12
N LEU A 564 -7.90 16.68 -31.62
CA LEU A 564 -9.13 15.97 -31.27
C LEU A 564 -9.75 15.29 -32.50
N ASN A 565 -9.03 15.27 -33.62
CA ASN A 565 -9.51 14.74 -34.89
C ASN A 565 -9.79 13.24 -34.82
N ASN A 566 -10.68 12.76 -35.70
CA ASN A 566 -11.11 11.36 -35.78
C ASN A 566 -11.67 10.83 -34.44
N ASN A 567 -12.70 11.51 -33.92
CA ASN A 567 -13.50 11.10 -32.77
C ASN A 567 -15.00 11.20 -33.12
N GLU A 568 -15.88 11.01 -32.14
CA GLU A 568 -17.34 11.13 -32.22
C GLU A 568 -17.87 12.38 -31.50
N LEU A 569 -17.05 13.43 -31.38
CA LEU A 569 -17.43 14.66 -30.68
C LEU A 569 -18.56 15.41 -31.40
N ASP A 570 -19.42 16.06 -30.64
CA ASP A 570 -20.59 16.78 -31.14
C ASP A 570 -20.84 18.14 -30.49
N GLY A 571 -21.75 18.93 -31.07
CA GLY A 571 -22.13 20.23 -30.54
C GLY A 571 -21.23 21.39 -30.98
N GLN A 572 -21.45 22.55 -30.36
CA GLN A 572 -20.76 23.79 -30.72
C GLN A 572 -19.34 23.82 -30.13
N VAL A 573 -18.34 24.11 -30.96
CA VAL A 573 -16.96 24.31 -30.51
C VAL A 573 -16.86 25.64 -29.74
N PRO A 574 -16.29 25.68 -28.52
CA PRO A 574 -16.12 26.92 -27.77
C PRO A 574 -15.23 27.93 -28.51
N ASP A 575 -15.71 29.17 -28.69
CA ASP A 575 -14.98 30.22 -29.44
C ASP A 575 -13.56 30.46 -28.92
N LYS A 576 -13.39 30.41 -27.59
CA LYS A 576 -12.09 30.59 -26.94
C LYS A 576 -11.11 29.46 -27.28
N LEU A 577 -11.58 28.22 -27.44
CA LEU A 577 -10.72 27.11 -27.81
C LEU A 577 -10.22 27.27 -29.25
N TYR A 578 -11.09 27.69 -30.17
CA TYR A 578 -10.69 27.92 -31.55
C TYR A 578 -9.69 29.08 -31.70
N SER A 579 -9.72 30.06 -30.79
CA SER A 579 -8.77 31.18 -30.79
C SER A 579 -7.30 30.75 -30.66
N ILE A 580 -7.02 29.54 -30.16
CA ILE A 580 -5.66 28.97 -30.09
C ILE A 580 -4.99 28.97 -31.47
N GLY A 581 -5.73 28.57 -32.52
CA GLY A 581 -5.22 28.57 -33.90
C GLY A 581 -4.89 29.98 -34.43
N VAL A 582 -5.56 31.00 -33.91
CA VAL A 582 -5.31 32.41 -34.27
C VAL A 582 -4.08 32.97 -33.55
N HIS A 583 -3.77 32.45 -32.36
CA HIS A 583 -2.62 32.87 -31.54
C HIS A 583 -1.33 32.08 -31.83
N GLY A 584 -1.27 31.36 -32.96
CA GLY A 584 -0.08 30.61 -33.39
C GLY A 584 0.02 29.18 -32.86
N GLY A 585 -1.02 28.68 -32.19
CA GLY A 585 -1.16 27.27 -31.83
C GLY A 585 -1.72 26.43 -32.98
N VAL A 586 -1.82 25.12 -32.75
CA VAL A 586 -2.35 24.15 -33.72
C VAL A 586 -3.58 23.47 -33.12
N ILE A 587 -4.69 23.51 -33.85
CA ILE A 587 -5.93 22.83 -33.49
C ILE A 587 -6.45 22.02 -34.68
N ASP A 588 -6.68 20.73 -34.47
CA ASP A 588 -7.31 19.84 -35.46
C ASP A 588 -8.54 19.17 -34.86
N LEU A 589 -9.69 19.44 -35.46
CA LEU A 589 -11.02 18.92 -35.08
C LEU A 589 -11.63 18.05 -36.19
N SER A 590 -10.87 17.78 -37.26
CA SER A 590 -11.36 17.08 -38.45
C SER A 590 -11.85 15.66 -38.12
N GLY A 591 -12.74 15.11 -38.95
CA GLY A 591 -13.28 13.75 -38.72
C GLY A 591 -14.36 13.63 -37.64
N ASN A 592 -14.65 14.68 -36.88
CA ASN A 592 -15.81 14.72 -35.96
C ASN A 592 -17.06 15.25 -36.68
N LYS A 593 -17.99 14.36 -37.03
CA LYS A 593 -19.17 14.74 -37.84
C LYS A 593 -20.21 15.58 -37.10
N GLY A 594 -20.22 15.54 -35.77
CA GLY A 594 -21.21 16.23 -34.94
C GLY A 594 -20.82 17.67 -34.55
N LEU A 595 -19.56 18.07 -34.75
CA LEU A 595 -19.07 19.39 -34.36
C LEU A 595 -19.52 20.50 -35.33
N CYS A 596 -19.79 21.69 -34.79
CA CYS A 596 -20.22 22.85 -35.56
C CYS A 596 -19.75 24.19 -34.93
N GLY A 597 -19.87 25.29 -35.67
CA GLY A 597 -19.77 26.66 -35.11
C GLY A 597 -18.46 27.41 -35.32
N VAL A 598 -17.45 26.81 -35.96
CA VAL A 598 -16.16 27.47 -36.30
C VAL A 598 -15.92 27.45 -37.81
N PRO A 599 -15.07 28.35 -38.37
CA PRO A 599 -14.87 28.47 -39.82
C PRO A 599 -14.48 27.18 -40.55
N SER A 600 -13.84 26.23 -39.88
CA SER A 600 -13.45 24.92 -40.42
C SER A 600 -14.56 23.85 -40.36
N LEU A 601 -15.72 24.16 -39.78
CA LEU A 601 -16.82 23.23 -39.52
C LEU A 601 -18.17 23.81 -40.01
N PRO A 602 -19.21 22.97 -40.20
CA PRO A 602 -20.53 23.48 -40.59
C PRO A 602 -21.13 24.43 -39.53
N ALA A 603 -22.01 25.33 -39.98
CA ALA A 603 -22.77 26.16 -39.07
C ALA A 603 -23.69 25.31 -38.18
N CYS A 604 -23.78 25.64 -36.90
CA CYS A 604 -24.66 24.91 -35.98
C CYS A 604 -26.14 25.08 -36.39
N PRO A 605 -26.96 24.01 -36.31
CA PRO A 605 -28.38 24.12 -36.59
C PRO A 605 -29.06 25.09 -35.61
N PHE A 606 -29.86 26.01 -36.16
CA PHE A 606 -30.53 27.14 -35.48
C PHE A 606 -31.41 26.77 -34.26
N PHE A 607 -31.66 25.49 -34.05
CA PHE A 607 -32.57 24.97 -33.02
C PHE A 607 -31.94 24.80 -31.64
N TRP A 608 -30.60 24.79 -31.52
CA TRP A 608 -29.91 24.44 -30.29
C TRP A 608 -28.88 25.51 -29.92
N GLU A 609 -29.21 26.34 -28.93
CA GLU A 609 -28.27 27.30 -28.31
C GLU A 609 -27.89 26.77 -26.92
N LYS A 610 -26.58 26.62 -26.66
CA LYS A 610 -26.02 26.27 -25.33
C LYS A 610 -26.67 25.03 -24.69
N GLY A 611 -26.87 23.96 -25.46
CA GLY A 611 -27.38 22.68 -24.94
C GLY A 611 -28.87 22.68 -24.55
N ASN A 612 -29.63 23.73 -24.87
CA ASN A 612 -31.07 23.81 -24.67
C ASN A 612 -31.81 24.18 -25.96
N LEU A 613 -33.07 23.77 -26.08
CA LEU A 613 -33.91 24.13 -27.23
C LEU A 613 -34.07 25.67 -27.29
N SER A 614 -33.61 26.27 -28.39
CA SER A 614 -33.67 27.70 -28.65
C SER A 614 -35.09 28.23 -28.50
N THR A 615 -35.26 29.48 -28.08
CA THR A 615 -36.56 30.16 -28.00
C THR A 615 -37.28 30.11 -29.37
N GLY A 616 -36.53 30.22 -30.48
CA GLY A 616 -37.06 30.03 -31.83
C GLY A 616 -37.48 28.58 -32.12
N GLY A 617 -36.72 27.60 -31.63
CA GLY A 617 -37.05 26.18 -31.72
C GLY A 617 -38.33 25.81 -30.95
N LYS A 618 -38.51 26.36 -29.74
CA LYS A 618 -39.74 26.20 -28.94
C LYS A 618 -40.96 26.76 -29.66
N VAL A 619 -40.83 27.94 -30.27
CA VAL A 619 -41.90 28.58 -31.06
C VAL A 619 -42.21 27.79 -32.32
N ALA A 620 -41.19 27.29 -33.02
CA ALA A 620 -41.36 26.49 -34.23
C ALA A 620 -42.03 25.13 -33.96
N ILE A 621 -41.67 24.44 -32.86
CA ILE A 621 -42.36 23.22 -32.44
C ILE A 621 -43.81 23.52 -32.05
N GLY A 622 -44.05 24.61 -31.30
CA GLY A 622 -45.41 25.05 -30.97
C GLY A 622 -46.27 25.36 -32.20
N LEU A 623 -45.72 26.04 -33.20
CA LEU A 623 -46.39 26.33 -34.47
C LEU A 623 -46.65 25.06 -35.29
N ALA A 624 -45.68 24.14 -35.37
CA ALA A 624 -45.84 22.87 -36.08
C ALA A 624 -46.91 21.98 -35.44
N CYS A 625 -46.94 21.88 -34.11
CA CYS A 625 -48.00 21.18 -33.38
C CYS A 625 -49.37 21.86 -33.60
N GLY A 626 -49.42 23.18 -33.62
CA GLY A 626 -50.64 23.94 -33.93
C GLY A 626 -51.17 23.68 -35.35
N ILE A 627 -50.29 23.70 -36.35
CA ILE A 627 -50.63 23.40 -37.75
C ILE A 627 -51.10 21.96 -37.89
N PHE A 628 -50.46 21.01 -37.22
CA PHE A 628 -50.89 19.61 -37.21
C PHE A 628 -52.28 19.43 -36.60
N LEU A 629 -52.57 20.12 -35.48
CA LEU A 629 -53.89 20.13 -34.85
C LEU A 629 -54.96 20.71 -35.79
N VAL A 630 -54.67 21.81 -36.47
CA VAL A 630 -55.59 22.42 -37.45
C VAL A 630 -55.81 21.49 -38.65
N ALA A 631 -54.77 20.84 -39.16
CA ALA A 631 -54.88 19.86 -40.24
C ALA A 631 -55.71 18.64 -39.83
N LEU A 632 -55.58 18.18 -38.58
CA LEU A 632 -56.36 17.09 -38.02
C LEU A 632 -57.84 17.48 -37.88
N VAL A 633 -58.13 18.69 -37.43
CA VAL A 633 -59.50 19.25 -37.38
C VAL A 633 -60.09 19.39 -38.78
N LEU A 634 -59.30 19.85 -39.77
CA LEU A 634 -59.72 19.93 -41.17
C LEU A 634 -59.97 18.56 -41.78
N LEU A 635 -59.16 17.55 -41.47
CA LEU A 635 -59.40 16.16 -41.90
C LEU A 635 -60.67 15.59 -41.29
N ILE A 636 -60.93 15.86 -40.00
CA ILE A 636 -62.19 15.48 -39.34
C ILE A 636 -63.37 16.21 -40.00
N TYR A 637 -63.24 17.52 -40.27
CA TYR A 637 -64.25 18.31 -40.96
C TYR A 637 -64.55 17.79 -42.37
N ILE A 638 -63.50 17.47 -43.14
CA ILE A 638 -63.62 16.88 -44.49
C ILE A 638 -64.23 15.48 -44.41
N PHE A 639 -63.89 14.67 -43.41
CA PHE A 639 -64.49 13.35 -43.20
C PHE A 639 -65.98 13.46 -42.82
N CYS A 640 -66.35 14.45 -42.01
CA CYS A 640 -67.74 14.73 -41.65
C CYS A 640 -68.57 15.24 -42.84
N ILE A 641 -67.98 16.00 -43.77
CA ILE A 641 -68.68 16.54 -44.94
C ILE A 641 -68.69 15.54 -46.13
N ARG A 642 -67.61 14.79 -46.35
CA ARG A 642 -67.57 13.73 -47.37
C ARG A 642 -68.48 12.55 -47.07
N ARG A 643 -68.92 12.40 -45.81
CA ARG A 643 -69.93 11.41 -45.42
C ARG A 643 -71.37 11.89 -45.64
N GLY A 644 -71.57 13.14 -46.07
CA GLY A 644 -72.89 13.74 -46.28
C GLY A 644 -73.16 14.07 -47.74
N ARG A 645 -73.44 13.05 -48.57
CA ARG A 645 -74.29 13.10 -49.79
C ARG A 645 -74.32 11.73 -50.47
N HIS A 646 -75.26 10.88 -50.05
CA HIS A 646 -76.15 10.09 -50.91
C HIS A 646 -77.25 9.45 -50.04
N ASP A 647 -78.45 10.01 -50.20
CA ASP A 647 -79.83 9.57 -49.95
C ASP A 647 -80.19 8.56 -48.83
N TYR A 648 -81.08 9.02 -47.94
CA TYR A 648 -81.95 8.19 -47.10
C TYR A 648 -83.37 8.20 -47.68
N ASP A 649 -83.82 7.07 -48.21
CA ASP A 649 -85.24 6.73 -48.34
C ASP A 649 -85.68 5.85 -47.14
N PHE A 650 -86.88 6.12 -46.63
CA PHE A 650 -87.62 5.40 -45.57
C PHE A 650 -87.80 3.91 -45.93
N ALA A 651 -87.86 2.88 -45.05
CA ALA A 651 -88.49 2.68 -43.74
C ALA A 651 -87.97 1.35 -43.07
N PRO A 652 -88.58 0.78 -41.99
CA PRO A 652 -88.03 0.73 -40.63
C PRO A 652 -87.65 -0.68 -40.10
N THR A 653 -86.81 -0.75 -39.05
CA THR A 653 -86.84 -1.88 -38.08
C THR A 653 -86.77 -1.40 -36.63
N GLN A 654 -87.60 -2.07 -35.83
CA GLN A 654 -87.85 -1.88 -34.41
C GLN A 654 -86.57 -2.15 -33.61
N ASP A 655 -86.05 -1.17 -32.85
CA ASP A 655 -85.33 -1.50 -31.60
C ASP A 655 -84.96 -0.31 -30.70
N LEU A 656 -85.10 0.95 -31.16
CA LEU A 656 -84.69 2.11 -30.37
C LEU A 656 -85.78 2.75 -29.49
N THR A 657 -86.99 2.18 -29.45
CA THR A 657 -88.01 2.55 -28.44
C THR A 657 -87.81 1.86 -27.08
N SER A 658 -86.82 0.97 -26.95
CA SER A 658 -86.63 0.15 -25.73
C SER A 658 -85.73 0.78 -24.65
N ILE A 659 -84.90 1.78 -24.99
CA ILE A 659 -83.93 2.38 -24.04
C ILE A 659 -84.50 3.64 -23.36
N ALA A 660 -85.37 4.40 -24.03
CA ALA A 660 -86.10 5.52 -23.43
C ALA A 660 -87.30 5.06 -22.56
N ALA A 661 -87.90 3.90 -22.87
CA ALA A 661 -88.97 3.31 -22.07
C ALA A 661 -88.49 2.59 -20.79
N LYS A 662 -87.18 2.30 -20.65
CA LYS A 662 -86.56 1.73 -19.45
C LYS A 662 -86.18 2.79 -18.40
N ARG A 663 -85.81 4.01 -18.81
CA ARG A 663 -85.41 5.08 -17.89
C ARG A 663 -86.60 5.72 -17.14
N ASN A 664 -87.78 5.76 -17.77
CA ASN A 664 -89.01 6.29 -17.15
C ASN A 664 -89.84 5.27 -16.35
N ARG A 665 -89.62 3.96 -16.52
CA ARG A 665 -90.26 2.92 -15.67
C ARG A 665 -89.56 2.76 -14.31
N TYR A 666 -88.24 2.93 -14.26
CA TYR A 666 -87.48 2.81 -13.01
C TYR A 666 -87.78 3.94 -12.01
N GLN A 667 -88.08 5.15 -12.48
CA GLN A 667 -88.50 6.26 -11.60
C GLN A 667 -89.96 6.18 -11.15
N ARG A 668 -90.87 5.59 -11.94
CA ARG A 668 -92.26 5.32 -11.50
C ARG A 668 -92.35 4.12 -10.54
N GLN A 669 -91.56 3.07 -10.72
CA GLN A 669 -91.53 1.92 -9.81
C GLN A 669 -90.91 2.26 -8.45
N LYS A 670 -89.92 3.15 -8.38
CA LYS A 670 -89.35 3.63 -7.11
C LYS A 670 -90.34 4.46 -6.26
N SER A 671 -91.34 5.08 -6.91
CA SER A 671 -92.38 5.87 -6.25
C SER A 671 -93.59 5.04 -5.82
N LEU A 672 -93.86 3.92 -6.49
CA LEU A 672 -94.87 2.91 -6.12
C LEU A 672 -94.37 1.96 -5.02
N MET A 673 -93.08 1.61 -5.04
CA MET A 673 -92.44 0.77 -4.02
C MET A 673 -92.33 1.46 -2.64
N PHE A 674 -92.45 2.79 -2.59
CA PHE A 674 -92.51 3.58 -1.35
C PHE A 674 -93.94 3.74 -0.80
N LEU A 675 -94.97 3.38 -1.59
CA LEU A 675 -96.38 3.47 -1.19
C LEU A 675 -97.01 2.11 -0.86
N GLU A 676 -96.38 0.99 -1.27
CA GLU A 676 -96.94 -0.37 -1.14
C GLU A 676 -96.20 -1.24 -0.11
N MET A 677 -95.11 -0.73 0.47
CA MET A 677 -94.40 -1.37 1.60
C MET A 677 -94.96 -0.97 2.98
N GLU A 678 -96.18 -0.44 3.01
CA GLU A 678 -96.96 -0.20 4.25
C GLU A 678 -98.12 -1.20 4.43
N THR A 679 -98.24 -2.25 3.59
CA THR A 679 -99.26 -3.28 3.83
C THR A 679 -98.78 -4.69 3.47
N GLN A 680 -98.48 -5.46 4.53
CA GLN A 680 -98.83 -6.87 4.69
C GLN A 680 -97.99 -7.96 3.97
N ASN A 681 -97.05 -8.53 4.76
CA ASN A 681 -96.91 -9.96 5.11
C ASN A 681 -98.23 -10.80 4.92
N PRO A 682 -98.30 -12.15 4.70
CA PRO A 682 -97.29 -13.20 4.97
C PRO A 682 -97.28 -14.50 4.09
N ASN A 683 -96.36 -15.42 4.42
CA ASN A 683 -96.42 -16.92 4.39
C ASN A 683 -96.28 -17.75 3.09
N GLY A 684 -95.37 -18.75 3.13
CA GLY A 684 -95.58 -20.07 2.52
C GLY A 684 -94.37 -20.77 1.86
N LEU A 685 -93.63 -21.59 2.62
CA LEU A 685 -92.81 -22.75 2.15
C LEU A 685 -93.72 -23.85 1.49
N PRO A 686 -93.25 -24.97 0.84
CA PRO A 686 -91.96 -25.69 1.03
C PRO A 686 -91.34 -26.54 -0.16
N ILE A 687 -90.11 -27.06 0.07
CA ILE A 687 -89.57 -28.47 -0.13
C ILE A 687 -88.95 -29.03 -1.46
N THR A 688 -87.64 -29.37 -1.34
CA THR A 688 -86.80 -30.52 -1.86
C THR A 688 -86.51 -30.71 -3.37
N SER A 689 -85.40 -31.29 -3.88
CA SER A 689 -84.33 -32.21 -3.39
C SER A 689 -83.05 -32.15 -4.30
N ASN A 690 -81.91 -32.60 -3.74
CA ASN A 690 -80.53 -32.77 -4.28
C ASN A 690 -80.37 -34.09 -5.11
N PRO A 691 -79.18 -34.65 -5.53
CA PRO A 691 -77.75 -34.21 -5.53
C PRO A 691 -76.79 -34.67 -6.72
N ARG A 692 -75.49 -34.28 -6.64
CA ARG A 692 -74.19 -34.93 -7.09
C ARG A 692 -73.90 -35.07 -8.62
N SER A 693 -72.67 -35.03 -9.17
CA SER A 693 -71.25 -35.28 -8.74
C SER A 693 -70.21 -34.77 -9.78
N SER A 694 -68.95 -34.54 -9.34
CA SER A 694 -67.66 -34.27 -10.06
C SER A 694 -67.12 -35.47 -10.90
N PRO A 695 -66.07 -35.43 -11.78
CA PRO A 695 -64.60 -35.12 -11.53
C PRO A 695 -63.80 -34.56 -12.78
N PRO A 696 -62.47 -34.78 -13.01
CA PRO A 696 -61.23 -34.25 -12.36
C PRO A 696 -60.14 -33.65 -13.33
N ASP A 697 -58.97 -33.31 -12.73
CA ASP A 697 -57.67 -32.78 -13.25
C ASP A 697 -56.90 -33.58 -14.34
N ARG A 698 -55.99 -32.90 -15.08
CA ARG A 698 -54.53 -33.22 -15.19
C ARG A 698 -53.68 -32.27 -16.07
N ASN A 699 -52.45 -32.00 -15.58
CA ASN A 699 -51.28 -31.36 -16.21
C ASN A 699 -50.69 -32.12 -17.41
N VAL A 700 -49.92 -31.45 -18.31
CA VAL A 700 -48.59 -31.86 -18.83
C VAL A 700 -47.82 -30.65 -19.41
N LEU A 701 -46.56 -30.51 -18.96
CA LEU A 701 -45.34 -29.81 -19.47
C LEU A 701 -45.33 -28.31 -19.76
#